data_AF-A0AAV7KDI4-F1
#
_entry.id   AF-A0AAV7KDI4-F1
#
_cell.length_a   1.000
_cell.length_b   1.000
_cell.length_c   1.000
_cell.angle_alpha   90.00
_cell.angle_beta   90.00
_cell.angle_gamma   90.00
#
_symmetry.space_group_name_H-M   'P 1'
#
loop_
_entity.id
_entity.type
_entity.pdbx_description
1 polymer ?
#
loop_
_entity_poly.entity_id
_entity_poly.type
_entity_poly.pdbx_seq_one_letter_code
_entity_poly.pdbx_strand_id
1 'polypeptide(L)'
;MLEGRAIRLSAGKRYSPPKLDQLDVDKGLLSLCERGLIPPGSRISLRNTPVRPKQVKLHPSTDQHVKPIIADVDQSAGQLALIKLAPESPQTAVHMKIRFNQSTNRNQGHQIFINYGTKKRASSSPPIKPGSRATPTKTQSHELVLSENLQLLYEFSSNLNKPMEQIELQESYLQLKLSHSDNWGNIVSLLQHLVGFLMKLGVTYAIIVAHEVVALAYKYPLEVRPSTKLLLECIGNRTDVVDEMKIVGMSYKVPGGMNRAATRIQSTWRMFVARRRYKQARQQKWAAGVICISWILRMRMVGIRKILANKRAGFVERSKNRNIQLGRIWEDFQHSPHTIVHLPSLGCHSSMRAGIRNLELRQNIQISRLFDLSSSSNSNILYISPVECKEEISDYYFNLMSMQYGTINKNRFQSLVPDHIVDFEYNKLSLSTVLNHSPRTLRRLKHLLQGQNAYLSTDIPSIDDFAVADYINVPILAATPDKLELFHNKSSCQRIIDTIDVDTPPHTSDIWSENALNSKLSDLIILNLDNTKWVFKMNHSIDAMGIAYCDVTELSCYEVLKRDRQRYAHNWEQRWAHESSQSKLLIELPSFLLKNVKLADRSLHSNAQEFFDNFFQYGGTIEAMPPVANYTALTINLFIAPTGTIELISSGDQILSSPFKVWGVSLPQTSVNPIDLQKLIQTISDTILTHEIIGPVNFDLITFFQGDKQVTWLTGIKLCPSNYVGLVKMLNCISDGHFDTKSGHYLCHIEENTVPKYAVLSNMLKHSNLALIRYSVLFQMFKAQGIVYKTDTKNGTVFGLIDDVNRRQIGMVVQSDSLEEALLTTSRNLRVIHQEISTVAMQGHNNFDDVIIQFHMLNIIYKILKGIDHFLPLSTRYIKLANTSMNALLLVTLVTYMVCCNASSSYIFTTSLSDITASVGDTIEFYCRLNTSPQNESLHKYIVWSIDGIISESDSTDGNFVIDSVTEEYNNSIVQCSFFSSHTSAAKLILIGRPDAPVLNIVTFTAKSVTINIDVGNTRGSPISEIRISFPNKVDNFSINPPSWSNFNYVIGGLKSGTYYGISVRCWNGFGWSQRTIIGVLTQMTVPTTTIYNENTAEPASHANCLLPRFYLLFLFIFALF
;
A
#
# COMPACT_ATOMS: atom_id res chain seq x y z
N MET A 1 -8.97 -19.05 -22.01
CA MET A 1 -7.80 -18.98 -21.11
C MET A 1 -8.26 -18.37 -19.81
N LEU A 2 -8.22 -19.11 -18.72
CA LEU A 2 -8.19 -18.68 -17.31
C LEU A 2 -8.06 -19.98 -16.50
N GLU A 3 -6.86 -20.55 -16.53
CA GLU A 3 -6.45 -21.58 -15.56
C GLU A 3 -6.21 -20.87 -14.23
N GLY A 4 -7.05 -21.19 -13.24
CA GLY A 4 -6.85 -20.77 -11.86
C GLY A 4 -5.68 -21.54 -11.26
N ARG A 5 -4.65 -20.79 -10.82
CA ARG A 5 -3.58 -21.28 -9.96
C ARG A 5 -4.19 -21.91 -8.70
N ALA A 6 -4.17 -23.24 -8.65
CA ALA A 6 -4.38 -23.98 -7.42
C ALA A 6 -3.18 -23.75 -6.49
N ILE A 7 -3.46 -23.19 -5.32
CA ILE A 7 -2.52 -23.12 -4.20
C ILE A 7 -2.19 -24.57 -3.81
N ARG A 8 -0.93 -24.98 -4.05
CA ARG A 8 -0.40 -26.24 -3.50
C ARG A 8 -0.29 -26.08 -1.99
N LEU A 9 -1.27 -26.61 -1.26
CA LEU A 9 -1.10 -26.92 0.16
C LEU A 9 0.03 -27.94 0.29
N SER A 10 1.05 -27.58 1.07
CA SER A 10 2.16 -28.46 1.43
C SER A 10 1.62 -29.74 2.07
N ALA A 11 2.21 -30.88 1.69
CA ALA A 11 1.83 -32.20 2.16
C ALA A 11 2.19 -32.39 3.65
N GLY A 12 1.34 -31.88 4.54
CA GLY A 12 1.33 -32.22 5.96
C GLY A 12 0.71 -33.61 6.20
N LYS A 13 1.33 -34.39 7.09
CA LYS A 13 0.98 -35.77 7.50
C LYS A 13 -0.53 -36.07 7.46
N ARG A 14 -0.92 -37.11 6.70
CA ARG A 14 -2.29 -37.66 6.68
C ARG A 14 -2.57 -38.33 8.02
N TYR A 15 -3.34 -37.68 8.90
CA TYR A 15 -3.96 -38.35 10.03
C TYR A 15 -5.08 -39.27 9.53
N SER A 16 -5.14 -40.50 10.05
CA SER A 16 -6.28 -41.39 9.87
C SER A 16 -7.54 -40.75 10.45
N PRO A 17 -8.70 -40.80 9.76
CA PRO A 17 -9.93 -40.20 10.26
C PRO A 17 -10.33 -40.84 11.61
N PRO A 18 -10.92 -40.07 12.54
CA PRO A 18 -11.39 -40.58 13.82
C PRO A 18 -12.50 -41.64 13.62
N LYS A 19 -12.65 -42.56 14.58
CA LYS A 19 -13.74 -43.55 14.56
C LYS A 19 -15.09 -42.82 14.63
N LEU A 20 -16.04 -43.27 13.81
CA LEU A 20 -17.40 -42.71 13.76
C LEU A 20 -18.25 -43.28 14.90
N ASP A 21 -18.85 -42.40 15.71
CA ASP A 21 -19.82 -42.78 16.74
C ASP A 21 -21.24 -42.95 16.13
N GLN A 22 -22.10 -43.73 16.80
CA GLN A 22 -23.49 -43.98 16.34
C GLN A 22 -24.29 -42.68 16.13
N LEU A 23 -24.10 -41.67 16.97
CA LEU A 23 -24.73 -40.35 16.83
C LEU A 23 -24.34 -39.60 15.55
N ASP A 24 -23.15 -39.85 15.01
CA ASP A 24 -22.70 -39.24 13.75
C ASP A 24 -23.29 -39.99 12.53
N VAL A 25 -23.56 -41.28 12.66
CA VAL A 25 -24.25 -42.09 11.65
C VAL A 25 -25.73 -41.70 11.55
N ASP A 26 -26.37 -41.44 12.69
CA ASP A 26 -27.79 -41.06 12.76
C ASP A 26 -28.08 -39.69 12.15
N LYS A 27 -27.10 -38.77 12.15
CA LYS A 27 -27.18 -37.47 11.46
C LYS A 27 -27.15 -37.57 9.94
N GLY A 28 -26.92 -38.77 9.40
CA GLY A 28 -27.06 -39.09 7.99
C GLY A 28 -25.83 -38.76 7.15
N LEU A 29 -25.78 -39.41 5.99
CA LEU A 29 -24.63 -39.42 5.06
C LEU A 29 -24.17 -38.02 4.64
N LEU A 30 -25.10 -37.08 4.49
CA LEU A 30 -24.80 -35.72 4.05
C LEU A 30 -23.98 -34.96 5.12
N SER A 31 -24.30 -35.15 6.40
CA SER A 31 -23.57 -34.53 7.52
C SER A 31 -22.13 -35.05 7.60
N LEU A 32 -21.94 -36.35 7.35
CA LEU A 32 -20.63 -36.99 7.34
C LEU A 32 -19.75 -36.52 6.17
N CYS A 33 -20.35 -36.27 5.01
CA CYS A 33 -19.65 -35.68 3.85
C CYS A 33 -19.30 -34.20 4.08
N GLU A 34 -20.21 -33.39 4.65
CA GLU A 34 -19.97 -31.97 4.93
C GLU A 34 -18.89 -31.75 5.99
N ARG A 35 -18.76 -32.67 6.96
CA ARG A 35 -17.70 -32.64 7.99
C ARG A 35 -16.37 -33.23 7.53
N GLY A 36 -16.26 -33.70 6.29
CA GLY A 36 -15.03 -34.29 5.75
C GLY A 36 -14.64 -35.64 6.38
N LEU A 37 -15.56 -36.29 7.09
CA LEU A 37 -15.35 -37.59 7.73
C LEU A 37 -15.38 -38.75 6.71
N ILE A 38 -15.90 -38.48 5.51
CA ILE A 38 -15.89 -39.40 4.37
C ILE A 38 -14.91 -38.85 3.32
N PRO A 39 -13.82 -39.58 2.98
CA PRO A 39 -12.85 -39.14 2.00
C PRO A 39 -13.46 -38.93 0.60
N PRO A 40 -13.04 -37.89 -0.14
CA PRO A 40 -13.52 -37.66 -1.50
C PRO A 40 -13.12 -38.85 -2.40
N GLY A 41 -14.11 -39.58 -2.90
CA GLY A 41 -13.93 -40.75 -3.77
C GLY A 41 -14.24 -42.10 -3.13
N SER A 42 -14.62 -42.15 -1.85
CA SER A 42 -15.08 -43.39 -1.21
C SER A 42 -16.36 -43.94 -1.88
N ARG A 43 -16.38 -45.22 -2.24
CA ARG A 43 -17.57 -45.91 -2.74
C ARG A 43 -18.53 -46.21 -1.58
N ILE A 44 -19.63 -45.47 -1.50
CA ILE A 44 -20.66 -45.63 -0.46
C ILE A 44 -21.76 -46.54 -1.00
N SER A 45 -21.95 -47.72 -0.38
CA SER A 45 -23.08 -48.63 -0.67
C SER A 45 -24.18 -48.43 0.38
N LEU A 46 -25.32 -47.86 -0.01
CA LEU A 46 -26.49 -47.70 0.86
C LEU A 46 -27.26 -49.03 0.94
N ARG A 47 -27.40 -49.63 2.13
CA ARG A 47 -28.15 -50.88 2.33
C ARG A 47 -29.65 -50.74 2.03
N ASN A 48 -30.22 -49.54 2.17
CA ASN A 48 -31.61 -49.23 1.81
C ASN A 48 -31.64 -47.99 0.92
N THR A 49 -31.93 -48.17 -0.38
CA THR A 49 -32.08 -47.06 -1.33
C THR A 49 -33.44 -46.35 -1.12
N PRO A 50 -33.48 -45.01 -0.93
CA PRO A 50 -34.73 -44.26 -0.79
C PRO A 50 -35.53 -44.13 -2.11
N VAL A 51 -35.02 -44.70 -3.20
CA VAL A 51 -35.66 -44.72 -4.51
C VAL A 51 -36.04 -46.15 -4.84
N ARG A 52 -37.34 -46.47 -4.82
CA ARG A 52 -37.88 -47.73 -5.36
C ARG A 52 -38.27 -47.50 -6.82
N PRO A 53 -37.75 -48.28 -7.78
CA PRO A 53 -38.19 -48.18 -9.17
C PRO A 53 -39.64 -48.64 -9.29
N LYS A 54 -40.52 -47.78 -9.81
CA LYS A 54 -41.91 -48.12 -10.19
C LYS A 54 -41.95 -48.26 -11.71
N GLN A 55 -42.48 -49.37 -12.22
CA GLN A 55 -42.65 -49.56 -13.67
C GLN A 55 -43.61 -48.51 -14.24
N VAL A 56 -43.21 -47.87 -15.33
CA VAL A 56 -44.01 -46.88 -16.07
C VAL A 56 -45.05 -47.61 -16.92
N LYS A 57 -46.34 -47.24 -16.80
CA LYS A 57 -47.38 -47.72 -17.72
C LYS A 57 -47.19 -47.07 -19.09
N LEU A 58 -47.17 -47.88 -20.15
CA LEU A 58 -47.13 -47.43 -21.54
C LEU A 58 -48.49 -46.86 -21.93
N HIS A 59 -48.54 -45.58 -22.33
CA HIS A 59 -49.73 -44.98 -22.91
C HIS A 59 -49.87 -45.39 -24.39
N PRO A 60 -51.09 -45.71 -24.88
CA PRO A 60 -51.35 -45.95 -26.30
C PRO A 60 -51.12 -44.68 -27.14
N SER A 61 -50.78 -44.86 -28.43
CA SER A 61 -50.17 -43.86 -29.32
C SER A 61 -51.07 -42.70 -29.76
N THR A 62 -52.27 -42.55 -29.22
CA THR A 62 -53.24 -41.51 -29.64
C THR A 62 -53.23 -40.24 -28.77
N ASP A 63 -52.55 -40.22 -27.62
CA ASP A 63 -52.63 -39.10 -26.66
C ASP A 63 -51.43 -38.14 -26.66
N GLN A 64 -50.64 -38.05 -27.75
CA GLN A 64 -49.44 -37.20 -27.78
C GLN A 64 -49.70 -35.68 -27.86
N HIS A 65 -50.96 -35.23 -27.92
CA HIS A 65 -51.29 -33.80 -27.98
C HIS A 65 -52.47 -33.42 -27.07
N VAL A 66 -52.32 -33.63 -25.75
CA VAL A 66 -53.13 -32.93 -24.76
C VAL A 66 -52.19 -32.36 -23.70
N LYS A 67 -52.19 -31.03 -23.52
CA LYS A 67 -51.51 -30.39 -22.38
C LYS A 67 -52.22 -30.83 -21.11
N PRO A 68 -51.51 -31.31 -20.06
CA PRO A 68 -52.18 -31.68 -18.83
C PRO A 68 -52.75 -30.42 -18.16
N ILE A 69 -54.05 -30.47 -17.91
CA ILE A 69 -54.74 -29.58 -16.96
C ILE A 69 -54.20 -29.97 -15.57
N ILE A 70 -53.70 -28.97 -14.83
CA ILE A 70 -53.31 -29.15 -13.43
C ILE A 70 -54.61 -29.33 -12.64
N ALA A 71 -54.89 -30.57 -12.25
CA ALA A 71 -55.92 -30.89 -11.27
C ALA A 71 -55.25 -31.10 -9.91
N ASP A 72 -55.79 -30.42 -8.90
CA ASP A 72 -55.47 -30.60 -7.49
C ASP A 72 -55.59 -32.08 -7.11
N VAL A 73 -54.54 -32.61 -6.46
CA VAL A 73 -54.60 -33.92 -5.79
C VAL A 73 -54.10 -33.78 -4.36
N ASP A 74 -55.00 -34.23 -3.50
CA ASP A 74 -55.06 -34.29 -2.05
C ASP A 74 -53.78 -34.35 -1.23
N GLN A 75 -53.88 -33.60 -0.14
CA GLN A 75 -53.07 -33.64 1.07
C GLN A 75 -53.29 -34.97 1.81
N SER A 76 -52.30 -35.86 1.81
CA SER A 76 -51.91 -36.61 3.01
C SER A 76 -50.68 -37.48 2.75
N ALA A 77 -49.72 -37.38 3.67
CA ALA A 77 -48.47 -38.15 3.82
C ALA A 77 -47.19 -37.58 3.15
N GLY A 78 -46.37 -36.90 3.97
CA GLY A 78 -44.93 -36.71 3.72
C GLY A 78 -44.39 -35.30 3.97
N GLN A 79 -44.46 -34.80 5.21
CA GLN A 79 -43.79 -33.58 5.67
C GLN A 79 -42.27 -33.66 5.45
N LEU A 80 -41.73 -32.81 4.57
CA LEU A 80 -40.38 -32.23 4.65
C LEU A 80 -40.37 -30.92 3.83
N ALA A 81 -40.39 -29.80 4.57
CA ALA A 81 -40.01 -28.44 4.21
C ALA A 81 -40.66 -27.79 2.95
N LEU A 82 -41.87 -27.25 3.14
CA LEU A 82 -42.44 -26.20 2.28
C LEU A 82 -42.31 -24.87 3.01
N ILE A 83 -41.21 -24.14 2.78
CA ILE A 83 -41.12 -22.72 3.17
C ILE A 83 -41.90 -21.96 2.09
N LYS A 84 -43.12 -21.51 2.42
CA LYS A 84 -43.84 -20.52 1.64
C LYS A 84 -43.03 -19.23 1.60
N LEU A 85 -42.60 -18.81 0.42
CA LEU A 85 -42.08 -17.46 0.14
C LEU A 85 -43.04 -16.81 -0.86
N ALA A 86 -43.98 -16.02 -0.36
CA ALA A 86 -44.62 -14.98 -1.15
C ALA A 86 -43.67 -13.76 -1.19
N PRO A 87 -43.41 -13.14 -2.35
CA PRO A 87 -42.80 -11.83 -2.39
C PRO A 87 -43.90 -10.77 -2.25
N GLU A 88 -43.87 -9.99 -1.16
CA GLU A 88 -44.55 -8.69 -1.14
C GLU A 88 -43.82 -7.73 -2.10
N SER A 89 -44.58 -7.14 -3.00
CA SER A 89 -44.13 -6.21 -4.03
C SER A 89 -43.86 -4.81 -3.45
N PRO A 90 -42.70 -4.18 -3.73
CA PRO A 90 -42.59 -2.73 -3.72
C PRO A 90 -43.01 -2.19 -5.10
N GLN A 91 -44.00 -1.30 -5.07
CA GLN A 91 -44.38 -0.47 -6.22
C GLN A 91 -43.25 0.53 -6.53
N THR A 92 -43.28 1.06 -7.77
CA THR A 92 -42.38 2.06 -8.38
C THR A 92 -40.97 1.62 -8.78
N ALA A 93 -40.82 1.22 -10.05
CA ALA A 93 -39.68 1.60 -10.90
C ALA A 93 -40.02 1.46 -12.40
N VAL A 94 -39.59 2.46 -13.16
CA VAL A 94 -39.96 2.82 -14.54
C VAL A 94 -39.50 1.80 -15.58
N HIS A 95 -40.36 1.54 -16.58
CA HIS A 95 -40.08 0.72 -17.76
C HIS A 95 -38.94 1.31 -18.62
N MET A 96 -37.80 0.60 -18.75
CA MET A 96 -36.90 0.75 -19.90
C MET A 96 -36.94 -0.52 -20.76
N LYS A 97 -37.52 -0.39 -21.96
CA LYS A 97 -37.52 -1.42 -23.01
C LYS A 97 -36.19 -1.40 -23.76
N ILE A 98 -35.35 -2.42 -23.59
CA ILE A 98 -34.22 -2.68 -24.49
C ILE A 98 -34.72 -3.60 -25.61
N ARG A 99 -34.86 -3.04 -26.82
CA ARG A 99 -35.09 -3.78 -28.07
C ARG A 99 -33.77 -4.41 -28.53
N PHE A 100 -33.73 -5.73 -28.71
CA PHE A 100 -32.71 -6.38 -29.51
C PHE A 100 -33.22 -6.55 -30.95
N ASN A 101 -32.64 -5.76 -31.86
CA ASN A 101 -32.85 -5.92 -33.30
C ASN A 101 -32.17 -7.20 -33.79
N GLN A 102 -32.94 -8.03 -34.50
CA GLN A 102 -32.42 -9.09 -35.36
C GLN A 102 -31.97 -8.45 -36.68
N SER A 103 -30.69 -8.56 -37.02
CA SER A 103 -30.22 -8.37 -38.39
C SER A 103 -29.62 -9.68 -38.90
N THR A 104 -30.21 -10.14 -40.00
CA THR A 104 -29.75 -11.23 -40.85
C THR A 104 -28.53 -10.77 -41.65
N ASN A 105 -27.44 -11.55 -41.66
CA ASN A 105 -26.53 -11.53 -42.80
C ASN A 105 -25.94 -12.92 -43.06
N ARG A 106 -26.09 -13.35 -44.31
CA ARG A 106 -25.62 -14.63 -44.88
C ARG A 106 -24.14 -14.53 -45.27
N ASN A 107 -23.49 -15.69 -45.20
CA ASN A 107 -22.34 -16.15 -45.98
C ASN A 107 -21.04 -15.34 -45.94
N GLN A 108 -20.02 -15.94 -45.32
CA GLN A 108 -18.71 -16.14 -45.93
C GLN A 108 -18.04 -17.35 -45.25
N GLY A 109 -17.65 -18.34 -46.07
CA GLY A 109 -17.00 -19.55 -45.59
C GLY A 109 -15.54 -19.30 -45.25
N HIS A 110 -15.05 -19.96 -44.20
CA HIS A 110 -13.63 -20.27 -44.01
C HIS A 110 -13.52 -21.70 -43.44
N GLN A 111 -12.85 -22.55 -44.22
CA GLN A 111 -12.45 -23.91 -43.84
C GLN A 111 -11.42 -23.83 -42.71
N ILE A 112 -11.61 -24.61 -41.64
CA ILE A 112 -10.54 -24.92 -40.69
C ILE A 112 -10.33 -26.43 -40.68
N PHE A 113 -9.14 -26.79 -41.13
CA PHE A 113 -8.54 -28.12 -41.13
C PHE A 113 -8.46 -28.70 -39.72
N ILE A 114 -8.85 -29.96 -39.55
CA ILE A 114 -8.43 -30.78 -38.40
C ILE A 114 -7.63 -31.95 -38.94
N ASN A 115 -6.31 -31.83 -38.80
CA ASN A 115 -5.34 -32.90 -38.99
C ASN A 115 -5.56 -33.99 -37.94
N TYR A 116 -5.84 -35.22 -38.39
CA TYR A 116 -5.58 -36.42 -37.60
C TYR A 116 -4.33 -37.11 -38.15
N GLY A 117 -3.25 -37.06 -37.38
CA GLY A 117 -2.06 -37.85 -37.63
C GLY A 117 -2.34 -39.34 -37.42
N THR A 118 -2.32 -40.11 -38.50
CA THR A 118 -2.31 -41.57 -38.47
C THR A 118 -0.91 -42.09 -38.84
N LYS A 119 -0.29 -42.82 -37.92
CA LYS A 119 0.93 -43.62 -38.17
C LYS A 119 0.63 -44.78 -39.13
N LYS A 120 1.57 -45.01 -40.05
CA LYS A 120 1.60 -46.00 -41.15
C LYS A 120 1.73 -47.46 -40.71
N ARG A 121 1.16 -48.37 -41.53
CA ARG A 121 1.79 -49.51 -42.26
C ARG A 121 0.66 -50.24 -43.02
N ALA A 122 0.51 -50.24 -44.35
CA ALA A 122 1.35 -50.53 -45.53
C ALA A 122 1.27 -52.00 -46.02
N SER A 123 1.32 -52.12 -47.37
CA SER A 123 1.56 -53.28 -48.27
C SER A 123 0.34 -54.14 -48.68
N SER A 124 -0.30 -53.96 -49.85
CA SER A 124 0.09 -54.26 -51.26
C SER A 124 -0.31 -55.68 -51.70
N SER A 125 -1.13 -55.91 -52.73
CA SER A 125 -0.72 -55.99 -54.16
C SER A 125 -1.94 -56.41 -55.06
N PRO A 126 -1.85 -56.38 -56.42
CA PRO A 126 -2.93 -56.04 -57.37
C PRO A 126 -3.53 -57.27 -58.15
N PRO A 127 -4.38 -57.09 -59.21
CA PRO A 127 -5.45 -58.03 -59.62
C PRO A 127 -5.03 -59.05 -60.68
N ILE A 128 -5.78 -60.17 -60.80
CA ILE A 128 -5.66 -61.14 -61.91
C ILE A 128 -7.05 -61.45 -62.50
N LYS A 129 -7.11 -61.36 -63.83
CA LYS A 129 -8.22 -61.62 -64.77
C LYS A 129 -8.39 -63.12 -65.08
N PRO A 130 -9.52 -63.54 -65.69
CA PRO A 130 -9.95 -64.95 -65.72
C PRO A 130 -9.30 -65.77 -66.84
N GLY A 131 -8.94 -67.01 -66.51
CA GLY A 131 -8.48 -68.04 -67.44
C GLY A 131 -9.59 -69.03 -67.81
N SER A 132 -9.57 -69.44 -69.06
CA SER A 132 -10.55 -70.19 -69.84
C SER A 132 -10.87 -71.62 -69.41
N ARG A 133 -12.18 -71.92 -69.44
CA ARG A 133 -12.88 -73.08 -70.04
C ARG A 133 -12.05 -74.33 -70.39
N ALA A 134 -12.40 -75.45 -69.76
CA ALA A 134 -12.34 -76.78 -70.36
C ALA A 134 -13.66 -77.54 -70.05
N THR A 135 -14.46 -77.81 -71.08
CA THR A 135 -15.44 -78.91 -71.07
C THR A 135 -14.67 -80.22 -71.26
N PRO A 136 -15.14 -81.36 -70.71
CA PRO A 136 -15.85 -82.27 -71.63
C PRO A 136 -16.92 -83.21 -71.02
N THR A 137 -17.80 -83.66 -71.93
CA THR A 137 -18.38 -85.01 -72.07
C THR A 137 -19.35 -85.60 -71.03
N LYS A 138 -20.60 -85.79 -71.48
CA LYS A 138 -21.42 -87.01 -71.26
C LYS A 138 -20.63 -88.20 -71.84
N THR A 139 -20.67 -89.46 -71.38
CA THR A 139 -21.74 -90.31 -70.82
C THR A 139 -21.04 -91.58 -70.33
N GLN A 140 -21.50 -92.22 -69.23
CA GLN A 140 -21.75 -93.68 -69.14
C GLN A 140 -22.09 -94.07 -67.69
N SER A 141 -23.24 -94.71 -67.56
CA SER A 141 -23.70 -95.54 -66.45
C SER A 141 -23.06 -96.94 -66.58
N HIS A 142 -22.97 -97.87 -65.63
CA HIS A 142 -23.47 -98.15 -64.27
C HIS A 142 -22.43 -99.10 -63.65
N GLU A 143 -22.25 -99.14 -62.32
CA GLU A 143 -22.36 -100.38 -61.54
C GLU A 143 -22.31 -100.13 -60.02
N LEU A 144 -23.12 -100.90 -59.29
CA LEU A 144 -23.41 -100.79 -57.87
C LEU A 144 -22.23 -101.28 -57.01
N VAL A 145 -21.70 -100.38 -56.19
CA VAL A 145 -21.01 -100.70 -54.93
C VAL A 145 -21.75 -99.95 -53.82
N LEU A 146 -22.31 -100.68 -52.85
CA LEU A 146 -22.74 -100.11 -51.56
C LEU A 146 -21.50 -99.53 -50.88
N SER A 147 -21.31 -98.22 -50.99
CA SER A 147 -20.23 -97.51 -50.27
C SER A 147 -20.82 -96.84 -49.02
N GLU A 148 -20.14 -97.04 -47.89
CA GLU A 148 -20.51 -96.54 -46.56
C GLU A 148 -20.47 -95.00 -46.40
N ASN A 149 -20.38 -94.23 -47.49
CA ASN A 149 -20.25 -92.77 -47.46
C ASN A 149 -21.33 -92.09 -48.32
N LEU A 150 -22.59 -92.13 -47.86
CA LEU A 150 -23.66 -91.34 -48.46
C LEU A 150 -23.37 -89.84 -48.32
N GLN A 151 -23.32 -89.12 -49.44
CA GLN A 151 -23.20 -87.65 -49.47
C GLN A 151 -24.44 -87.06 -50.15
N LEU A 152 -24.97 -86.00 -49.55
CA LEU A 152 -26.04 -85.18 -50.10
C LEU A 152 -25.44 -83.89 -50.62
N LEU A 153 -25.76 -83.50 -51.85
CA LEU A 153 -25.23 -82.28 -52.45
C LEU A 153 -26.23 -81.14 -52.25
N TYR A 154 -25.79 -80.09 -51.55
CA TYR A 154 -26.52 -78.84 -51.45
C TYR A 154 -25.95 -77.86 -52.48
N GLU A 155 -26.79 -77.46 -53.44
CA GLU A 155 -26.50 -76.41 -54.40
C GLU A 155 -27.51 -75.29 -54.24
N PHE A 156 -27.03 -74.07 -54.06
CA PHE A 156 -27.86 -72.87 -54.01
C PHE A 156 -27.75 -72.11 -55.33
N SER A 157 -28.82 -72.13 -56.13
CA SER A 157 -28.96 -71.30 -57.33
C SER A 157 -29.98 -70.18 -57.09
N SER A 158 -29.71 -68.98 -57.61
CA SER A 158 -30.57 -67.79 -57.41
C SER A 158 -31.98 -67.92 -57.99
N ASN A 159 -32.25 -68.96 -58.79
CA ASN A 159 -33.49 -69.13 -59.55
C ASN A 159 -34.45 -70.18 -58.94
N LEU A 160 -34.04 -70.91 -57.89
CA LEU A 160 -34.85 -71.98 -57.28
C LEU A 160 -35.08 -71.68 -55.79
N ASN A 161 -36.32 -71.37 -55.43
CA ASN A 161 -36.70 -70.93 -54.07
C ASN A 161 -36.84 -72.08 -53.04
N LYS A 162 -36.42 -73.31 -53.37
CA LYS A 162 -36.64 -74.50 -52.54
C LYS A 162 -35.48 -75.50 -52.61
N PRO A 163 -34.31 -75.19 -52.01
CA PRO A 163 -33.14 -76.06 -52.06
C PRO A 163 -33.32 -77.39 -51.29
N MET A 164 -34.27 -77.46 -50.36
CA MET A 164 -34.62 -78.73 -49.70
C MET A 164 -35.25 -79.73 -50.69
N GLU A 165 -36.10 -79.28 -51.61
CA GLU A 165 -36.71 -80.14 -52.62
C GLU A 165 -35.66 -80.72 -53.60
N GLN A 166 -34.54 -80.02 -53.80
CA GLN A 166 -33.43 -80.53 -54.61
C GLN A 166 -32.65 -81.65 -53.91
N ILE A 167 -32.45 -81.54 -52.60
CA ILE A 167 -31.85 -82.62 -51.81
C ILE A 167 -32.81 -83.82 -51.78
N GLU A 168 -34.12 -83.59 -51.68
CA GLU A 168 -35.14 -84.65 -51.65
C GLU A 168 -35.19 -85.50 -52.94
N LEU A 169 -34.82 -84.93 -54.08
CA LEU A 169 -34.78 -85.60 -55.38
C LEU A 169 -33.53 -86.47 -55.59
N GLN A 170 -32.54 -86.41 -54.70
CA GLN A 170 -31.30 -87.18 -54.82
C GLN A 170 -31.51 -88.64 -54.43
N GLU A 171 -30.94 -89.56 -55.21
CA GLU A 171 -30.98 -91.00 -54.93
C GLU A 171 -30.36 -91.32 -53.56
N SER A 172 -29.31 -90.57 -53.16
CA SER A 172 -28.69 -90.67 -51.83
C SER A 172 -29.63 -90.25 -50.69
N TYR A 173 -30.58 -89.33 -50.90
CA TYR A 173 -31.60 -88.98 -49.91
C TYR A 173 -32.65 -90.08 -49.74
N LEU A 174 -33.07 -90.70 -50.84
CA LEU A 174 -34.00 -91.83 -50.82
C LEU A 174 -33.37 -93.06 -50.14
N GLN A 175 -32.09 -93.32 -50.38
CA GLN A 175 -31.33 -94.38 -49.69
C GLN A 175 -31.16 -94.09 -48.19
N LEU A 176 -30.94 -92.83 -47.80
CA LEU A 176 -30.89 -92.41 -46.39
C LEU A 176 -32.25 -92.59 -45.71
N LYS A 177 -33.35 -92.32 -46.42
CA LYS A 177 -34.73 -92.50 -45.95
C LYS A 177 -35.09 -93.97 -45.73
N LEU A 178 -34.66 -94.86 -46.62
CA LEU A 178 -34.90 -96.30 -46.51
C LEU A 178 -34.07 -96.93 -45.39
N SER A 179 -32.84 -96.46 -45.17
CA SER A 179 -31.93 -97.02 -44.15
C SER A 179 -32.22 -96.57 -42.72
N HIS A 180 -32.84 -95.39 -42.52
CA HIS A 180 -33.07 -94.80 -41.20
C HIS A 180 -34.53 -94.34 -41.02
N SER A 181 -35.50 -95.22 -41.33
CA SER A 181 -36.94 -94.95 -41.19
C SER A 181 -37.35 -94.56 -39.77
N ASP A 182 -36.72 -95.15 -38.77
CA ASP A 182 -37.14 -95.06 -37.37
C ASP A 182 -36.88 -93.68 -36.75
N ASN A 183 -35.89 -92.95 -37.28
CA ASN A 183 -35.49 -91.62 -36.78
C ASN A 183 -35.60 -90.51 -37.86
N TRP A 184 -36.36 -90.78 -38.93
CA TRP A 184 -36.42 -89.92 -40.11
C TRP A 184 -36.90 -88.50 -39.79
N GLY A 185 -37.84 -88.33 -38.86
CA GLY A 185 -38.35 -87.02 -38.45
C GLY A 185 -37.26 -86.08 -37.91
N ASN A 186 -36.37 -86.59 -37.05
CA ASN A 186 -35.26 -85.81 -36.50
C ASN A 186 -34.22 -85.48 -37.58
N ILE A 187 -33.95 -86.41 -38.49
CA ILE A 187 -33.01 -86.23 -39.61
C ILE A 187 -33.50 -85.13 -40.57
N VAL A 188 -34.79 -85.16 -40.95
CA VAL A 188 -35.38 -84.14 -41.82
C VAL A 188 -35.40 -82.76 -41.15
N SER A 189 -35.75 -82.67 -39.86
CA SER A 189 -35.70 -81.39 -39.12
C SER A 189 -34.27 -80.83 -39.04
N LEU A 190 -33.28 -81.70 -38.79
CA LEU A 190 -31.87 -81.30 -38.76
C LEU A 190 -31.39 -80.82 -40.13
N LEU A 191 -31.76 -81.52 -41.21
CA LEU A 191 -31.47 -81.11 -42.58
C LEU A 191 -32.13 -79.77 -42.91
N GLN A 192 -33.38 -79.54 -42.50
CA GLN A 192 -34.06 -78.25 -42.65
C GLN A 192 -33.35 -77.12 -41.89
N HIS A 193 -32.86 -77.39 -40.67
CA HIS A 193 -32.07 -76.44 -39.90
C HIS A 193 -30.70 -76.15 -40.53
N LEU A 194 -30.05 -77.16 -41.10
CA LEU A 194 -28.76 -77.06 -41.78
C LEU A 194 -28.90 -76.30 -43.11
N VAL A 195 -29.87 -76.64 -43.94
CA VAL A 195 -30.23 -75.92 -45.17
C VAL A 195 -30.61 -74.47 -44.86
N GLY A 196 -31.43 -74.25 -43.83
CA GLY A 196 -31.78 -72.90 -43.39
C GLY A 196 -30.60 -72.10 -42.82
N PHE A 197 -29.58 -72.78 -42.29
CA PHE A 197 -28.33 -72.15 -41.84
C PHE A 197 -27.43 -71.78 -43.03
N LEU A 198 -27.24 -72.67 -43.99
CA LEU A 198 -26.48 -72.42 -45.22
C LEU A 198 -27.11 -71.29 -46.07
N MET A 199 -28.44 -71.31 -46.21
CA MET A 199 -29.19 -70.21 -46.84
C MET A 199 -29.08 -68.88 -46.10
N LYS A 200 -28.98 -68.88 -44.76
CA LYS A 200 -28.83 -67.62 -44.00
C LYS A 200 -27.48 -66.96 -44.24
N LEU A 201 -26.46 -67.76 -44.50
CA LEU A 201 -25.08 -67.31 -44.71
C LEU A 201 -24.75 -67.07 -46.18
N GLY A 202 -25.60 -67.54 -47.09
CA GLY A 202 -25.44 -67.35 -48.54
C GLY A 202 -24.38 -68.24 -49.14
N VAL A 203 -24.26 -69.45 -48.60
CA VAL A 203 -23.34 -70.49 -49.10
C VAL A 203 -23.88 -71.02 -50.42
N THR A 204 -23.03 -71.05 -51.45
CA THR A 204 -23.47 -71.41 -52.81
C THR A 204 -23.46 -72.92 -53.07
N TYR A 205 -22.56 -73.64 -52.40
CA TYR A 205 -22.37 -75.08 -52.56
C TYR A 205 -21.89 -75.70 -51.24
N ALA A 206 -22.51 -76.81 -50.83
CA ALA A 206 -22.07 -77.59 -49.68
C ALA A 206 -22.28 -79.09 -49.88
N ILE A 207 -21.30 -79.88 -49.49
CA ILE A 207 -21.39 -81.34 -49.46
C ILE A 207 -21.81 -81.73 -48.04
N ILE A 208 -23.00 -82.31 -47.88
CA ILE A 208 -23.53 -82.73 -46.60
C ILE A 208 -23.22 -84.21 -46.41
N VAL A 209 -22.52 -84.55 -45.32
CA VAL A 209 -22.14 -85.94 -45.01
C VAL A 209 -23.28 -86.60 -44.25
N ALA A 210 -23.93 -87.59 -44.86
CA ALA A 210 -25.11 -88.26 -44.31
C ALA A 210 -24.87 -88.86 -42.92
N HIS A 211 -23.73 -89.52 -42.74
CA HIS A 211 -23.38 -90.19 -41.48
C HIS A 211 -23.29 -89.20 -40.31
N GLU A 212 -22.70 -88.02 -40.51
CA GLU A 212 -22.58 -86.97 -39.50
C GLU A 212 -23.95 -86.36 -39.14
N VAL A 213 -24.82 -86.17 -40.14
CA VAL A 213 -26.21 -85.70 -39.94
C VAL A 213 -27.02 -86.71 -39.13
N VAL A 214 -26.90 -88.01 -39.44
CA VAL A 214 -27.57 -89.08 -38.70
C VAL A 214 -27.03 -89.15 -37.26
N ALA A 215 -25.72 -89.11 -37.07
CA ALA A 215 -25.09 -89.13 -35.75
C ALA A 215 -25.53 -87.94 -34.86
N LEU A 216 -25.74 -86.77 -35.46
CA LEU A 216 -26.27 -85.60 -34.75
C LEU A 216 -27.78 -85.68 -34.52
N ALA A 217 -28.55 -86.25 -35.45
CA ALA A 217 -30.00 -86.44 -35.31
C ALA A 217 -30.38 -87.46 -34.22
N TYR A 218 -29.52 -88.42 -33.89
CA TYR A 218 -29.70 -89.29 -32.72
C TYR A 218 -29.42 -88.58 -31.38
N LYS A 219 -28.67 -87.47 -31.39
CA LYS A 219 -28.30 -86.70 -30.18
C LYS A 219 -29.22 -85.52 -29.90
N TYR A 220 -29.93 -85.01 -30.90
CA TYR A 220 -30.78 -83.81 -30.80
C TYR A 220 -32.23 -84.11 -31.22
N PRO A 221 -33.21 -83.89 -30.34
CA PRO A 221 -34.63 -84.05 -30.68
C PRO A 221 -35.15 -82.93 -31.58
N LEU A 222 -36.23 -83.24 -32.33
CA LEU A 222 -36.90 -82.47 -33.40
C LEU A 222 -37.05 -80.94 -33.19
N GLU A 223 -37.13 -80.45 -31.95
CA GLU A 223 -37.45 -79.06 -31.61
C GLU A 223 -36.24 -78.18 -31.26
N VAL A 224 -35.06 -78.76 -31.03
CA VAL A 224 -33.88 -78.01 -30.57
C VAL A 224 -32.99 -77.65 -31.75
N ARG A 225 -32.90 -76.35 -32.06
CA ARG A 225 -32.01 -75.86 -33.11
C ARG A 225 -30.52 -76.04 -32.70
N PRO A 226 -29.70 -76.77 -33.46
CA PRO A 226 -28.30 -77.01 -33.09
C PRO A 226 -27.45 -75.74 -33.18
N SER A 227 -26.33 -75.73 -32.44
CA SER A 227 -25.36 -74.63 -32.52
C SER A 227 -24.70 -74.56 -33.89
N THR A 228 -24.28 -73.36 -34.29
CA THR A 228 -23.63 -73.12 -35.60
C THR A 228 -22.34 -73.93 -35.77
N LYS A 229 -21.66 -74.29 -34.67
CA LYS A 229 -20.45 -75.12 -34.70
C LYS A 229 -20.75 -76.57 -35.06
N LEU A 230 -21.85 -77.12 -34.53
CA LEU A 230 -22.28 -78.51 -34.77
C LEU A 230 -22.84 -78.68 -36.19
N LEU A 231 -23.57 -77.68 -36.71
CA LEU A 231 -24.05 -77.69 -38.09
C LEU A 231 -22.92 -77.67 -39.13
N LEU A 232 -21.75 -77.12 -38.77
CA LEU A 232 -20.56 -77.11 -39.64
C LEU A 232 -19.81 -78.45 -39.65
N GLU A 233 -20.06 -79.34 -38.68
CA GLU A 233 -19.44 -80.67 -38.62
C GLU A 233 -20.09 -81.62 -39.65
N CYS A 234 -21.39 -81.46 -39.91
CA CYS A 234 -22.13 -82.18 -40.95
C CYS A 234 -21.71 -81.88 -42.41
N ILE A 235 -20.73 -81.01 -42.64
CA ILE A 235 -20.35 -80.51 -43.98
C ILE A 235 -18.97 -81.06 -44.37
N GLY A 236 -18.91 -81.82 -45.46
CA GLY A 236 -17.68 -82.41 -45.99
C GLY A 236 -16.69 -81.37 -46.54
N ASN A 237 -17.16 -80.30 -47.20
CA ASN A 237 -16.34 -79.18 -47.70
C ASN A 237 -16.29 -77.99 -46.70
N ARG A 238 -16.02 -78.29 -45.42
CA ARG A 238 -16.08 -77.32 -44.32
C ARG A 238 -15.18 -76.09 -44.51
N THR A 239 -13.97 -76.26 -45.04
CA THR A 239 -13.01 -75.16 -45.23
C THR A 239 -13.55 -74.09 -46.17
N ASP A 240 -14.11 -74.52 -47.29
CA ASP A 240 -14.61 -73.65 -48.36
C ASP A 240 -15.85 -72.88 -47.88
N VAL A 241 -16.73 -73.57 -47.17
CA VAL A 241 -17.93 -72.97 -46.58
C VAL A 241 -17.58 -71.93 -45.51
N VAL A 242 -16.56 -72.18 -44.68
CA VAL A 242 -16.09 -71.22 -43.67
C VAL A 242 -15.42 -70.00 -44.32
N ASP A 243 -14.73 -70.17 -45.44
CA ASP A 243 -14.13 -69.06 -46.17
C ASP A 243 -15.19 -68.20 -46.88
N GLU A 244 -16.27 -68.80 -47.42
CA GLU A 244 -17.45 -68.06 -47.89
C GLU A 244 -18.13 -67.26 -46.76
N MET A 245 -18.20 -67.80 -45.54
CA MET A 245 -18.77 -67.10 -44.37
C MET A 245 -18.00 -65.86 -43.95
N LYS A 246 -16.69 -65.79 -44.22
CA LYS A 246 -15.85 -64.62 -43.88
C LYS A 246 -16.09 -63.43 -44.82
N ILE A 247 -16.68 -63.67 -46.00
CA ILE A 247 -16.92 -62.62 -46.99
C ILE A 247 -18.07 -61.72 -46.51
N VAL A 248 -17.70 -60.50 -46.08
CA VAL A 248 -18.65 -59.50 -45.58
C VAL A 248 -19.66 -59.15 -46.67
N GLY A 249 -20.94 -59.40 -46.39
CA GLY A 249 -22.05 -59.02 -47.26
C GLY A 249 -22.68 -60.16 -48.09
N MET A 250 -22.11 -61.38 -48.06
CA MET A 250 -22.72 -62.56 -48.71
C MET A 250 -24.11 -62.88 -48.15
N SER A 251 -24.29 -62.74 -46.83
CA SER A 251 -25.57 -62.90 -46.14
C SER A 251 -26.67 -61.91 -46.56
N TYR A 252 -26.33 -60.88 -47.36
CA TYR A 252 -27.26 -59.89 -47.90
C TYR A 252 -27.57 -60.08 -49.39
N LYS A 253 -26.85 -60.98 -50.08
CA LYS A 253 -27.09 -61.35 -51.48
C LYS A 253 -28.14 -62.45 -51.66
N VAL A 254 -28.55 -63.10 -50.56
CA VAL A 254 -29.57 -64.16 -50.55
C VAL A 254 -31.00 -63.58 -50.66
N PRO A 255 -32.01 -64.39 -51.03
CA PRO A 255 -33.42 -64.00 -50.97
C PRO A 255 -33.81 -63.45 -49.59
N GLY A 256 -34.38 -62.25 -49.54
CA GLY A 256 -34.65 -61.52 -48.29
C GLY A 256 -33.43 -60.80 -47.67
N GLY A 257 -32.27 -60.84 -48.33
CA GLY A 257 -31.03 -60.19 -47.92
C GLY A 257 -31.13 -58.66 -47.92
N MET A 258 -31.90 -58.07 -48.85
CA MET A 258 -32.24 -56.63 -48.82
C MET A 258 -32.93 -56.23 -47.51
N ASN A 259 -33.88 -57.02 -47.01
CA ASN A 259 -34.57 -56.76 -45.74
C ASN A 259 -33.62 -56.88 -44.55
N ARG A 260 -32.69 -57.84 -44.56
CA ARG A 260 -31.67 -57.99 -43.50
C ARG A 260 -30.67 -56.84 -43.51
N ALA A 261 -30.23 -56.41 -44.69
CA ALA A 261 -29.35 -55.25 -44.86
C ALA A 261 -30.06 -53.99 -44.38
N ALA A 262 -31.30 -53.75 -44.81
CA ALA A 262 -32.12 -52.63 -44.36
C ALA A 262 -32.29 -52.65 -42.84
N THR A 263 -32.61 -53.80 -42.24
CA THR A 263 -32.74 -53.96 -40.77
C THR A 263 -31.42 -53.67 -40.06
N ARG A 264 -30.28 -54.12 -40.58
CA ARG A 264 -28.96 -53.88 -39.99
C ARG A 264 -28.56 -52.41 -40.08
N ILE A 265 -28.79 -51.77 -41.24
CA ILE A 265 -28.54 -50.34 -41.45
C ILE A 265 -29.43 -49.51 -40.51
N GLN A 266 -30.73 -49.80 -40.49
CA GLN A 266 -31.70 -49.10 -39.63
C GLN A 266 -31.39 -49.27 -38.15
N SER A 267 -31.05 -50.49 -37.68
CA SER A 267 -30.69 -50.72 -36.28
C SER A 267 -29.39 -50.02 -35.89
N THR A 268 -28.38 -50.02 -36.77
CA THR A 268 -27.11 -49.32 -36.53
C THR A 268 -27.31 -47.80 -36.50
N TRP A 269 -28.13 -47.26 -37.41
CA TRP A 269 -28.50 -45.85 -37.42
C TRP A 269 -29.29 -45.44 -36.17
N ARG A 270 -30.31 -46.22 -35.77
CA ARG A 270 -31.08 -45.99 -34.54
C ARG A 270 -30.18 -46.00 -33.31
N MET A 271 -29.23 -46.94 -33.23
CA MET A 271 -28.23 -46.99 -32.15
C MET A 271 -27.34 -45.75 -32.14
N PHE A 272 -26.84 -45.31 -33.30
CA PHE A 272 -26.02 -44.10 -33.42
C PHE A 272 -26.78 -42.86 -32.94
N VAL A 273 -28.02 -42.67 -33.41
CA VAL A 273 -28.90 -41.56 -33.00
C VAL A 273 -29.16 -41.61 -31.49
N ALA A 274 -29.50 -42.78 -30.94
CA ALA A 274 -29.74 -42.95 -29.50
C ALA A 274 -28.49 -42.63 -28.67
N ARG A 275 -27.31 -43.09 -29.11
CA ARG A 275 -26.03 -42.80 -28.43
C ARG A 275 -25.70 -41.30 -28.46
N ARG A 276 -25.93 -40.62 -29.58
CA ARG A 276 -25.75 -39.17 -29.70
C ARG A 276 -26.68 -38.43 -28.74
N ARG A 277 -27.97 -38.78 -28.72
CA ARG A 277 -28.97 -38.22 -27.78
C ARG A 277 -28.59 -38.47 -26.32
N TYR A 278 -28.15 -39.69 -25.98
CA TYR A 278 -27.70 -40.03 -24.63
C TYR A 278 -26.49 -39.20 -24.18
N LYS A 279 -25.48 -39.03 -25.05
CA LYS A 279 -24.31 -38.18 -24.75
C LYS A 279 -24.74 -36.74 -24.47
N GLN A 280 -25.64 -36.18 -25.28
CA GLN A 280 -26.18 -34.83 -25.09
C GLN A 280 -26.97 -34.72 -23.78
N ALA A 281 -27.88 -35.67 -23.51
CA ALA A 281 -28.65 -35.69 -22.27
C ALA A 281 -27.76 -35.83 -21.03
N ARG A 282 -26.68 -36.62 -21.10
CA ARG A 282 -25.69 -36.76 -20.01
C ARG A 282 -24.92 -35.46 -19.79
N GLN A 283 -24.50 -34.78 -20.86
CA GLN A 283 -23.85 -33.47 -20.77
C GLN A 283 -24.79 -32.42 -20.16
N GLN A 284 -26.05 -32.37 -20.61
CA GLN A 284 -27.07 -31.47 -20.06
C GLN A 284 -27.36 -31.78 -18.59
N LYS A 285 -27.46 -33.05 -18.21
CA LYS A 285 -27.67 -33.45 -16.80
C LYS A 285 -26.47 -33.06 -15.92
N TRP A 286 -25.25 -33.22 -16.42
CA TRP A 286 -24.06 -32.79 -15.70
C TRP A 286 -24.02 -31.26 -15.54
N ALA A 287 -24.27 -30.52 -16.62
CA ALA A 287 -24.36 -29.06 -16.59
C ALA A 287 -25.47 -28.59 -15.62
N ALA A 288 -26.65 -29.20 -15.66
CA ALA A 288 -27.75 -28.93 -14.74
C ALA A 288 -27.34 -29.19 -13.28
N GLY A 289 -26.59 -30.25 -13.00
CA GLY A 289 -26.05 -30.53 -11.67
C GLY A 289 -25.08 -29.44 -11.19
N VAL A 290 -24.14 -29.01 -12.02
CA VAL A 290 -23.20 -27.92 -11.70
C VAL A 290 -23.94 -26.61 -11.44
N ILE A 291 -24.90 -26.26 -12.29
CA ILE A 291 -25.73 -25.05 -12.13
C ILE A 291 -26.53 -25.14 -10.83
N CYS A 292 -27.16 -26.27 -10.55
CA CYS A 292 -27.97 -26.47 -9.35
C CYS A 292 -27.14 -26.33 -8.07
N ILE A 293 -25.97 -26.98 -7.98
CA ILE A 293 -25.07 -26.88 -6.83
C ILE A 293 -24.58 -25.44 -6.66
N SER A 294 -24.14 -24.79 -7.75
CA SER A 294 -23.67 -23.40 -7.71
C SER A 294 -24.79 -22.45 -7.25
N TRP A 295 -26.02 -22.67 -7.71
CA TRP A 295 -27.19 -21.92 -7.28
C TRP A 295 -27.50 -22.13 -5.80
N ILE A 296 -27.50 -23.38 -5.31
CA ILE A 296 -27.71 -23.69 -3.90
C ILE A 296 -26.66 -23.02 -3.02
N LEU A 297 -25.37 -23.11 -3.39
CA LEU A 297 -24.29 -22.44 -2.66
C LEU A 297 -24.45 -20.93 -2.68
N ARG A 298 -24.81 -20.33 -3.83
CA ARG A 298 -25.10 -18.90 -3.92
C ARG A 298 -26.25 -18.49 -3.01
N MET A 299 -27.35 -19.24 -3.02
CA MET A 299 -28.52 -18.96 -2.17
C MET A 299 -28.20 -19.12 -0.68
N ARG A 300 -27.43 -20.15 -0.29
CA ARG A 300 -26.92 -20.30 1.08
C ARG A 300 -26.03 -19.13 1.48
N MET A 301 -25.11 -18.71 0.61
CA MET A 301 -24.24 -17.55 0.86
C MET A 301 -25.03 -16.25 1.00
N VAL A 302 -26.04 -16.02 0.16
CA VAL A 302 -26.95 -14.87 0.29
C VAL A 302 -27.70 -14.93 1.62
N GLY A 303 -28.22 -16.10 2.02
CA GLY A 303 -28.86 -16.32 3.31
C GLY A 303 -27.94 -16.00 4.49
N ILE A 304 -26.71 -16.53 4.50
CA ILE A 304 -25.71 -16.26 5.54
C ILE A 304 -25.35 -14.77 5.58
N ARG A 305 -25.15 -14.12 4.43
CA ARG A 305 -24.88 -12.68 4.36
C ARG A 305 -26.01 -11.87 4.97
N LYS A 306 -27.28 -12.23 4.71
CA LYS A 306 -28.44 -11.57 5.30
C LYS A 306 -28.48 -11.76 6.83
N ILE A 307 -28.23 -12.98 7.31
CA ILE A 307 -28.15 -13.26 8.75
C ILE A 307 -27.03 -12.45 9.42
N LEU A 308 -25.84 -12.39 8.81
CA LEU A 308 -24.72 -11.61 9.32
C LEU A 308 -25.00 -10.11 9.31
N ALA A 309 -25.62 -9.59 8.24
CA ALA A 309 -26.03 -8.18 8.16
C ALA A 309 -27.02 -7.84 9.28
N ASN A 310 -28.04 -8.67 9.49
CA ASN A 310 -29.00 -8.48 10.59
C ASN A 310 -28.32 -8.54 11.96
N LYS A 311 -27.38 -9.45 12.16
CA LYS A 311 -26.62 -9.57 13.42
C LYS A 311 -25.78 -8.31 13.68
N ARG A 312 -25.10 -7.81 12.65
CA ARG A 312 -24.29 -6.58 12.68
C ARG A 312 -25.13 -5.34 12.96
N ALA A 313 -26.27 -5.20 12.29
CA ALA A 313 -27.22 -4.13 12.56
C ALA A 313 -27.69 -4.16 14.03
N GLY A 314 -27.99 -5.35 14.55
CA GLY A 314 -28.36 -5.53 15.95
C GLY A 314 -27.25 -5.14 16.94
N PHE A 315 -25.97 -5.35 16.61
CA PHE A 315 -24.85 -4.89 17.44
C PHE A 315 -24.83 -3.36 17.56
N VAL A 316 -24.99 -2.67 16.44
CA VAL A 316 -25.00 -1.20 16.40
C VAL A 316 -26.19 -0.64 17.15
N GLU A 317 -27.38 -1.19 16.94
CA GLU A 317 -28.62 -0.76 17.62
C GLU A 317 -28.52 -0.91 19.15
N ARG A 318 -28.08 -2.08 19.64
CA ARG A 318 -27.91 -2.29 21.09
C ARG A 318 -26.83 -1.39 21.68
N SER A 319 -25.74 -1.12 20.95
CA SER A 319 -24.72 -0.17 21.39
C SER A 319 -25.24 1.27 21.45
N LYS A 320 -26.08 1.70 20.49
CA LYS A 320 -26.77 3.00 20.56
C LYS A 320 -27.62 3.10 21.83
N ASN A 321 -28.43 2.07 22.10
CA ASN A 321 -29.29 2.04 23.30
C ASN A 321 -28.46 2.10 24.60
N ARG A 322 -27.35 1.36 24.68
CA ARG A 322 -26.41 1.43 25.82
C ARG A 322 -25.78 2.81 25.97
N ASN A 323 -25.40 3.47 24.87
CA ASN A 323 -24.82 4.81 24.92
C ASN A 323 -25.84 5.87 25.36
N ILE A 324 -27.11 5.75 24.95
CA ILE A 324 -28.20 6.63 25.44
C ILE A 324 -28.38 6.46 26.95
N GLN A 325 -28.36 5.22 27.45
CA GLN A 325 -28.42 4.94 28.88
C GLN A 325 -27.22 5.54 29.62
N LEU A 326 -26.01 5.35 29.09
CA LEU A 326 -24.78 5.91 29.65
C LEU A 326 -24.83 7.44 29.68
N GLY A 327 -25.34 8.10 28.63
CA GLY A 327 -25.48 9.56 28.57
C GLY A 327 -26.37 10.13 29.67
N ARG A 328 -27.42 9.42 30.11
CA ARG A 328 -28.30 9.87 31.20
C ARG A 328 -27.62 9.89 32.57
N ILE A 329 -26.59 9.08 32.75
CA ILE A 329 -25.87 8.92 34.02
C ILE A 329 -24.41 9.31 33.90
N TRP A 330 -24.00 10.02 32.84
CA TRP A 330 -22.59 10.19 32.51
C TRP A 330 -21.80 10.91 33.61
N GLU A 331 -22.37 11.99 34.17
CA GLU A 331 -21.74 12.75 35.25
C GLU A 331 -21.54 11.88 36.50
N ASP A 332 -22.57 11.14 36.91
CA ASP A 332 -22.47 10.20 38.03
C ASP A 332 -21.48 9.06 37.72
N PHE A 333 -21.49 8.58 36.48
CA PHE A 333 -20.65 7.48 36.00
C PHE A 333 -19.17 7.84 36.11
N GLN A 334 -18.78 9.05 35.71
CA GLN A 334 -17.40 9.54 35.78
C GLN A 334 -16.86 9.55 37.22
N HIS A 335 -17.70 9.86 38.20
CA HIS A 335 -17.33 9.87 39.63
C HIS A 335 -17.42 8.49 40.28
N SER A 336 -18.22 7.57 39.73
CA SER A 336 -18.40 6.21 40.25
C SER A 336 -17.22 5.28 39.90
N PRO A 337 -16.97 4.20 40.67
CA PRO A 337 -16.00 3.18 40.31
C PRO A 337 -16.41 2.47 39.02
N HIS A 338 -15.54 2.53 38.01
CA HIS A 338 -15.81 1.97 36.68
C HIS A 338 -14.54 1.44 36.01
N THR A 339 -14.70 0.58 35.01
CA THR A 339 -13.60 -0.04 34.26
C THR A 339 -13.57 0.46 32.81
N ILE A 340 -12.43 1.01 32.39
CA ILE A 340 -12.18 1.44 31.02
C ILE A 340 -11.52 0.29 30.27
N VAL A 341 -12.20 -0.23 29.24
CA VAL A 341 -11.65 -1.26 28.36
C VAL A 341 -11.01 -0.58 27.17
N HIS A 342 -9.68 -0.53 27.14
CA HIS A 342 -8.95 -0.02 25.98
C HIS A 342 -8.68 -1.15 24.99
N LEU A 343 -9.23 -1.00 23.78
CA LEU A 343 -9.06 -1.91 22.66
C LEU A 343 -8.43 -1.13 21.50
N PRO A 344 -7.10 -1.03 21.39
CA PRO A 344 -6.44 -0.22 20.37
C PRO A 344 -6.45 -0.93 19.00
N SER A 345 -7.65 -1.19 18.48
CA SER A 345 -7.88 -1.91 17.23
C SER A 345 -7.78 -0.97 16.03
N LEU A 346 -7.06 -1.39 14.99
CA LEU A 346 -7.04 -0.69 13.70
C LEU A 346 -8.11 -1.29 12.77
N GLY A 347 -9.35 -0.84 12.94
CA GLY A 347 -10.55 -1.29 12.22
C GLY A 347 -10.66 -0.91 10.73
N CYS A 348 -9.57 -0.50 10.09
CA CYS A 348 -9.53 -0.08 8.70
C CYS A 348 -9.57 -1.24 7.70
N HIS A 349 -9.74 -0.92 6.41
CA HIS A 349 -9.85 -1.92 5.35
C HIS A 349 -8.58 -2.79 5.24
N SER A 350 -8.76 -4.07 4.92
CA SER A 350 -7.68 -5.06 4.87
C SER A 350 -6.54 -4.67 3.91
N SER A 351 -6.85 -4.03 2.78
CA SER A 351 -5.84 -3.53 1.84
C SER A 351 -4.98 -2.41 2.43
N MET A 352 -5.52 -1.54 3.27
CA MET A 352 -4.75 -0.49 3.94
C MET A 352 -3.84 -1.09 5.02
N ARG A 353 -4.33 -2.06 5.80
CA ARG A 353 -3.51 -2.80 6.77
C ARG A 353 -2.37 -3.57 6.11
N ALA A 354 -2.56 -4.02 4.87
CA ALA A 354 -1.53 -4.71 4.10
C ALA A 354 -0.23 -3.90 3.98
N GLY A 355 -0.31 -2.56 3.88
CA GLY A 355 0.87 -1.68 3.81
C GLY A 355 1.53 -1.37 5.17
N ILE A 356 0.83 -1.59 6.29
CA ILE A 356 1.36 -1.29 7.62
C ILE A 356 2.41 -2.33 8.01
N ARG A 357 3.64 -1.89 8.29
CA ARG A 357 4.72 -2.72 8.84
C ARG A 357 4.54 -2.85 10.36
N ASN A 358 4.72 -4.07 10.89
CA ASN A 358 4.56 -4.39 12.31
C ASN A 358 3.22 -3.86 12.87
N LEU A 359 2.10 -4.37 12.34
CA LEU A 359 0.76 -3.92 12.70
C LEU A 359 0.49 -3.97 14.20
N GLU A 360 1.00 -4.99 14.88
CA GLU A 360 0.92 -5.15 16.34
C GLU A 360 1.50 -3.95 17.08
N LEU A 361 2.68 -3.47 16.68
CA LEU A 361 3.30 -2.28 17.26
C LEU A 361 2.48 -1.02 16.98
N ARG A 362 1.97 -0.87 15.75
CA ARG A 362 1.13 0.28 15.37
C ARG A 362 -0.15 0.35 16.22
N GLN A 363 -0.74 -0.81 16.54
CA GLN A 363 -1.86 -0.93 17.48
C GLN A 363 -1.41 -0.62 18.92
N ASN A 364 -0.22 -1.09 19.34
CA ASN A 364 0.24 -0.92 20.72
C ASN A 364 0.77 0.49 21.06
N ILE A 365 0.93 1.41 20.09
CA ILE A 365 1.38 2.80 20.32
C ILE A 365 0.53 3.51 21.40
N GLN A 366 -0.72 3.09 21.58
CA GLN A 366 -1.67 3.71 22.49
C GLN A 366 -1.60 3.16 23.93
N ILE A 367 -0.59 2.34 24.27
CA ILE A 367 -0.40 1.81 25.62
C ILE A 367 -0.31 2.93 26.69
N SER A 368 0.19 4.12 26.32
CA SER A 368 0.19 5.31 27.17
C SER A 368 -1.20 5.81 27.58
N ARG A 369 -2.29 5.24 27.07
CA ARG A 369 -3.63 5.45 27.65
C ARG A 369 -3.78 4.87 29.05
N LEU A 370 -2.86 4.04 29.54
CA LEU A 370 -2.84 3.61 30.94
C LEU A 370 -2.87 4.79 31.93
N PHE A 371 -2.42 5.98 31.51
CA PHE A 371 -2.48 7.20 32.31
C PHE A 371 -3.91 7.70 32.57
N ASP A 372 -4.94 7.09 31.97
CA ASP A 372 -6.35 7.24 32.39
C ASP A 372 -6.62 6.77 33.85
N LEU A 373 -5.66 6.08 34.48
CA LEU A 373 -5.69 5.77 35.92
C LEU A 373 -5.46 6.99 36.81
N SER A 374 -4.79 8.02 36.28
CA SER A 374 -4.32 9.19 37.04
C SER A 374 -5.35 10.31 37.17
N SER A 375 -6.36 10.35 36.29
CA SER A 375 -7.48 11.29 36.41
C SER A 375 -8.33 10.95 37.64
N SER A 376 -8.75 11.98 38.39
CA SER A 376 -9.57 11.97 39.62
C SER A 376 -10.35 10.67 39.85
N SER A 377 -9.85 9.92 40.83
CA SER A 377 -9.85 8.48 40.93
C SER A 377 -11.18 7.78 41.21
N ASN A 378 -11.54 6.87 40.30
CA ASN A 378 -12.32 5.65 40.57
C ASN A 378 -12.22 4.60 39.42
N SER A 379 -11.36 4.83 38.42
CA SER A 379 -11.25 4.00 37.22
C SER A 379 -10.33 2.79 37.39
N ASN A 380 -10.69 1.64 36.82
CA ASN A 380 -9.79 0.53 36.53
C ASN A 380 -9.52 0.47 35.04
N ILE A 381 -8.35 0.01 34.61
CA ILE A 381 -8.03 -0.15 33.20
C ILE A 381 -7.86 -1.63 32.87
N LEU A 382 -8.60 -2.05 31.85
CA LEU A 382 -8.40 -3.32 31.19
C LEU A 382 -7.90 -3.08 29.78
N TYR A 383 -6.62 -3.33 29.55
CA TYR A 383 -5.98 -3.09 28.26
C TYR A 383 -5.88 -4.38 27.46
N ILE A 384 -6.45 -4.39 26.26
CA ILE A 384 -6.33 -5.54 25.35
C ILE A 384 -5.09 -5.28 24.52
N SER A 385 -4.01 -6.02 24.78
CA SER A 385 -2.74 -5.78 24.12
C SER A 385 -2.52 -6.74 22.95
N PRO A 386 -2.04 -6.24 21.80
CA PRO A 386 -1.58 -7.09 20.70
C PRO A 386 -0.25 -7.79 21.02
N VAL A 387 0.49 -7.35 22.04
CA VAL A 387 1.81 -7.88 22.44
C VAL A 387 1.80 -8.19 23.93
N GLU A 388 2.59 -9.15 24.37
CA GLU A 388 2.71 -9.41 25.81
C GLU A 388 3.30 -8.20 26.56
N CYS A 389 2.55 -7.67 27.53
CA CYS A 389 2.99 -6.58 28.37
C CYS A 389 3.80 -7.14 29.55
N LYS A 390 5.14 -7.10 29.42
CA LYS A 390 6.04 -7.54 30.49
C LYS A 390 6.06 -6.56 31.66
N GLU A 391 6.43 -7.07 32.83
CA GLU A 391 6.51 -6.31 34.08
C GLU A 391 7.40 -5.07 33.96
N GLU A 392 8.52 -5.10 33.23
CA GLU A 392 9.43 -3.94 33.05
C GLU A 392 8.70 -2.71 32.46
N ILE A 393 7.81 -2.90 31.47
CA ILE A 393 7.03 -1.79 30.87
C ILE A 393 6.00 -1.28 31.87
N SER A 394 5.26 -2.20 32.50
CA SER A 394 4.24 -1.83 33.48
C SER A 394 4.85 -1.07 34.66
N ASP A 395 5.99 -1.54 35.18
CA ASP A 395 6.70 -0.93 36.30
C ASP A 395 7.24 0.45 35.94
N TYR A 396 7.78 0.61 34.73
CA TYR A 396 8.19 1.93 34.24
C TYR A 396 7.04 2.94 34.31
N TYR A 397 5.88 2.57 33.77
CA TYR A 397 4.71 3.45 33.77
C TYR A 397 4.12 3.70 35.16
N PHE A 398 4.07 2.67 36.02
CA PHE A 398 3.65 2.84 37.41
C PHE A 398 4.60 3.74 38.21
N ASN A 399 5.91 3.60 37.99
CA ASN A 399 6.90 4.47 38.62
C ASN A 399 6.72 5.92 38.17
N LEU A 400 6.45 6.17 36.87
CA LEU A 400 6.17 7.51 36.37
C LEU A 400 4.94 8.13 37.03
N MET A 401 3.82 7.40 37.10
CA MET A 401 2.62 7.89 37.77
C MET A 401 2.84 8.10 39.27
N SER A 402 3.68 7.25 39.89
CA SER A 402 3.97 7.34 41.33
C SER A 402 4.80 8.56 41.70
N MET A 403 5.49 9.19 40.73
CA MET A 403 6.21 10.44 40.98
C MET A 403 5.27 11.59 41.37
N GLN A 404 4.04 11.60 40.86
CA GLN A 404 3.06 12.67 41.14
C GLN A 404 1.99 12.24 42.15
N TYR A 405 1.44 11.03 42.01
CA TYR A 405 0.29 10.57 42.80
C TYR A 405 0.63 9.56 43.91
N GLY A 406 1.93 9.31 44.15
CA GLY A 406 2.37 8.31 45.12
C GLY A 406 2.06 6.87 44.69
N THR A 407 2.02 5.93 45.63
CA THR A 407 1.85 4.51 45.30
C THR A 407 0.48 4.20 44.70
N ILE A 408 0.45 3.91 43.40
CA ILE A 408 -0.77 3.45 42.71
C ILE A 408 -0.91 1.94 42.87
N ASN A 409 -2.13 1.50 43.18
CA ASN A 409 -2.44 0.08 43.25
C ASN A 409 -2.35 -0.56 41.85
N LYS A 410 -1.33 -1.40 41.64
CA LYS A 410 -1.10 -2.11 40.37
C LYS A 410 -2.30 -2.98 39.95
N ASN A 411 -3.12 -3.45 40.89
CA ASN A 411 -4.31 -4.26 40.60
C ASN A 411 -5.39 -3.50 39.81
N ARG A 412 -5.31 -2.16 39.72
CA ARG A 412 -6.20 -1.34 38.90
C ARG A 412 -5.88 -1.44 37.40
N PHE A 413 -4.74 -2.01 37.01
CA PHE A 413 -4.36 -2.25 35.62
C PHE A 413 -4.29 -3.76 35.36
N GLN A 414 -4.96 -4.21 34.30
CA GLN A 414 -4.80 -5.58 33.82
C GLN A 414 -4.66 -5.57 32.30
N SER A 415 -3.61 -6.23 31.79
CA SER A 415 -3.41 -6.46 30.36
C SER A 415 -3.89 -7.86 29.97
N LEU A 416 -4.61 -7.98 28.86
CA LEU A 416 -5.04 -9.25 28.28
C LEU A 416 -4.54 -9.36 26.83
N VAL A 417 -3.89 -10.48 26.52
CA VAL A 417 -3.46 -10.80 25.15
C VAL A 417 -4.44 -11.83 24.56
N PRO A 418 -4.95 -11.63 23.33
CA PRO A 418 -5.78 -12.62 22.65
C PRO A 418 -5.04 -13.96 22.47
N ASP A 419 -5.66 -15.08 22.85
CA ASP A 419 -4.99 -16.39 22.85
C ASP A 419 -4.59 -16.88 21.45
N HIS A 420 -5.28 -16.43 20.41
CA HIS A 420 -5.00 -16.77 19.01
C HIS A 420 -4.19 -15.70 18.27
N ILE A 421 -3.50 -14.79 18.97
CA ILE A 421 -2.70 -13.74 18.34
C ILE A 421 -1.62 -14.32 17.40
N VAL A 422 -0.95 -15.39 17.82
CA VAL A 422 0.12 -16.06 17.06
C VAL A 422 -0.44 -16.76 15.81
N ASP A 423 -1.63 -17.34 15.90
CA ASP A 423 -2.25 -18.07 14.78
C ASP A 423 -2.58 -17.15 13.59
N PHE A 424 -2.71 -15.84 13.85
CA PHE A 424 -3.02 -14.83 12.85
C PHE A 424 -1.87 -13.87 12.55
N GLU A 425 -0.63 -14.16 12.96
CA GLU A 425 0.53 -13.26 12.76
C GLU A 425 0.73 -12.86 11.27
N TYR A 426 0.49 -13.80 10.35
CA TYR A 426 0.58 -13.56 8.90
C TYR A 426 -0.64 -12.86 8.32
N ASN A 427 -1.77 -12.90 9.02
CA ASN A 427 -3.02 -12.29 8.60
C ASN A 427 -3.11 -10.93 9.29
N LYS A 428 -2.87 -9.84 8.57
CA LYS A 428 -2.92 -8.46 9.10
C LYS A 428 -4.34 -8.03 9.50
N LEU A 429 -4.89 -8.68 10.53
CA LEU A 429 -6.22 -8.50 11.10
C LEU A 429 -6.19 -7.41 12.18
N SER A 430 -7.33 -6.76 12.39
CA SER A 430 -7.55 -5.88 13.54
C SER A 430 -7.51 -6.66 14.83
N LEU A 431 -7.07 -6.01 15.91
CA LEU A 431 -7.08 -6.58 17.25
C LEU A 431 -8.48 -7.04 17.67
N SER A 432 -9.53 -6.28 17.34
CA SER A 432 -10.92 -6.67 17.60
C SER A 432 -11.34 -7.95 16.87
N THR A 433 -10.88 -8.16 15.64
CA THR A 433 -11.12 -9.39 14.87
C THR A 433 -10.39 -10.58 15.50
N VAL A 434 -9.12 -10.42 15.87
CA VAL A 434 -8.35 -11.47 16.56
C VAL A 434 -9.00 -11.84 17.89
N LEU A 435 -9.49 -10.84 18.65
CA LEU A 435 -10.19 -11.05 19.90
C LEU A 435 -11.51 -11.81 19.72
N ASN A 436 -12.28 -11.50 18.67
CA ASN A 436 -13.49 -12.25 18.31
C ASN A 436 -13.20 -13.73 17.98
N HIS A 437 -11.99 -14.02 17.48
CA HIS A 437 -11.49 -15.38 17.28
C HIS A 437 -10.78 -15.97 18.50
N SER A 438 -10.71 -15.25 19.63
CA SER A 438 -10.05 -15.66 20.88
C SER A 438 -11.06 -15.93 22.01
N PRO A 439 -11.75 -17.08 21.99
CA PRO A 439 -12.92 -17.32 22.84
C PRO A 439 -12.59 -17.47 24.34
N ARG A 440 -11.35 -17.82 24.69
CA ARG A 440 -10.90 -17.96 26.09
C ARG A 440 -10.62 -16.57 26.68
N THR A 441 -9.86 -15.71 25.99
CA THR A 441 -9.66 -14.30 26.36
C THR A 441 -10.98 -13.55 26.43
N LEU A 442 -11.86 -13.72 25.44
CA LEU A 442 -13.13 -13.01 25.35
C LEU A 442 -14.15 -13.46 26.42
N ARG A 443 -14.12 -14.74 26.84
CA ARG A 443 -14.84 -15.21 28.03
C ARG A 443 -14.27 -14.63 29.33
N ARG A 444 -12.94 -14.63 29.47
CA ARG A 444 -12.25 -14.04 30.63
C ARG A 444 -12.59 -12.55 30.77
N LEU A 445 -12.54 -11.80 29.68
CA LEU A 445 -12.94 -10.40 29.59
C LEU A 445 -14.37 -10.19 30.10
N LYS A 446 -15.32 -11.02 29.65
CA LYS A 446 -16.71 -10.96 30.11
C LYS A 446 -16.86 -11.25 31.61
N HIS A 447 -16.12 -12.22 32.14
CA HIS A 447 -16.15 -12.54 33.56
C HIS A 447 -15.57 -11.43 34.44
N LEU A 448 -14.50 -10.77 34.00
CA LEU A 448 -13.89 -9.66 34.72
C LEU A 448 -14.81 -8.44 34.83
N LEU A 449 -15.63 -8.20 33.81
CA LEU A 449 -16.55 -7.06 33.75
C LEU A 449 -17.94 -7.36 34.31
N GLN A 450 -18.20 -8.60 34.72
CA GLN A 450 -19.52 -9.00 35.19
C GLN A 450 -19.90 -8.25 36.48
N GLY A 451 -20.97 -7.45 36.42
CA GLY A 451 -21.45 -6.65 37.56
C GLY A 451 -20.65 -5.37 37.82
N GLN A 452 -19.73 -5.00 36.94
CA GLN A 452 -18.98 -3.74 37.02
C GLN A 452 -19.51 -2.71 36.02
N ASN A 453 -19.46 -1.43 36.40
CA ASN A 453 -19.64 -0.33 35.46
C ASN A 453 -18.44 -0.29 34.51
N ALA A 454 -18.65 -0.26 33.20
CA ALA A 454 -17.55 -0.24 32.24
C ALA A 454 -17.95 0.36 30.90
N TYR A 455 -16.97 0.85 30.14
CA TYR A 455 -17.14 1.22 28.74
C TYR A 455 -15.91 0.81 27.91
N LEU A 456 -16.11 0.65 26.61
CA LEU A 456 -15.06 0.32 25.65
C LEU A 456 -14.60 1.58 24.90
N SER A 457 -13.29 1.80 24.88
CA SER A 457 -12.62 2.83 24.09
C SER A 457 -11.72 2.16 23.06
N THR A 458 -11.94 2.47 21.78
CA THR A 458 -11.18 1.90 20.66
C THR A 458 -10.32 2.95 19.95
N ASP A 459 -9.45 2.52 19.05
CA ASP A 459 -8.65 3.41 18.20
C ASP A 459 -9.41 3.76 16.91
N ILE A 460 -9.29 2.93 15.88
CA ILE A 460 -10.10 3.04 14.67
C ILE A 460 -11.24 2.02 14.79
N PRO A 461 -12.45 2.45 15.17
CA PRO A 461 -13.59 1.56 15.35
C PRO A 461 -13.97 0.80 14.08
N SER A 462 -14.33 -0.48 14.24
CA SER A 462 -14.94 -1.32 13.21
C SER A 462 -16.17 -2.05 13.74
N ILE A 463 -16.92 -2.71 12.86
CA ILE A 463 -18.05 -3.56 13.26
C ILE A 463 -17.65 -4.67 14.25
N ASP A 464 -16.39 -5.11 14.21
CA ASP A 464 -15.88 -6.13 15.12
C ASP A 464 -15.72 -5.59 16.55
N ASP A 465 -15.40 -4.30 16.72
CA ASP A 465 -15.37 -3.62 18.02
C ASP A 465 -16.77 -3.55 18.65
N PHE A 466 -17.79 -3.26 17.82
CA PHE A 466 -19.19 -3.31 18.25
C PHE A 466 -19.64 -4.73 18.61
N ALA A 467 -19.14 -5.75 17.92
CA ALA A 467 -19.42 -7.15 18.25
C ALA A 467 -18.79 -7.56 19.59
N VAL A 468 -17.57 -7.11 19.88
CA VAL A 468 -16.90 -7.31 21.18
C VAL A 468 -17.70 -6.61 22.29
N ALA A 469 -18.04 -5.34 22.09
CA ALA A 469 -18.82 -4.55 23.06
C ALA A 469 -20.19 -5.18 23.35
N ASP A 470 -20.86 -5.73 22.32
CA ASP A 470 -22.13 -6.42 22.49
C ASP A 470 -21.98 -7.75 23.25
N TYR A 471 -20.91 -8.51 23.01
CA TYR A 471 -20.67 -9.77 23.70
C TYR A 471 -20.44 -9.59 25.20
N ILE A 472 -19.65 -8.59 25.58
CA ILE A 472 -19.31 -8.26 26.97
C ILE A 472 -20.36 -7.35 27.63
N ASN A 473 -21.35 -6.89 26.85
CA ASN A 473 -22.47 -6.05 27.26
C ASN A 473 -22.05 -4.71 27.89
N VAL A 474 -21.15 -3.99 27.24
CA VAL A 474 -20.72 -2.64 27.66
C VAL A 474 -20.99 -1.59 26.57
N PRO A 475 -21.24 -0.32 26.92
CA PRO A 475 -21.25 0.79 25.98
C PRO A 475 -19.89 0.97 25.30
N ILE A 476 -19.90 1.50 24.07
CA ILE A 476 -18.69 1.80 23.27
C ILE A 476 -18.66 3.28 22.94
N LEU A 477 -17.59 3.98 23.35
CA LEU A 477 -17.40 5.41 23.11
C LEU A 477 -16.72 5.63 21.77
N ALA A 478 -17.47 5.37 20.70
CA ALA A 478 -17.04 5.58 19.32
C ALA A 478 -18.23 5.88 18.42
N ALA A 479 -17.96 6.55 17.30
CA ALA A 479 -18.96 6.76 16.26
C ALA A 479 -19.46 5.42 15.69
N THR A 480 -20.70 5.38 15.25
CA THR A 480 -21.30 4.17 14.66
C THR A 480 -20.67 3.84 13.30
N PRO A 481 -20.61 2.56 12.87
CA PRO A 481 -19.98 2.16 11.61
C PRO A 481 -20.42 2.96 10.39
N ASP A 482 -21.71 3.28 10.27
CA ASP A 482 -22.26 4.06 9.15
C ASP A 482 -21.67 5.49 9.11
N LYS A 483 -21.52 6.12 10.29
CA LYS A 483 -20.91 7.45 10.42
C LYS A 483 -19.42 7.40 10.16
N LEU A 484 -18.74 6.35 10.63
CA LEU A 484 -17.32 6.15 10.36
C LEU A 484 -17.04 6.00 8.86
N GLU A 485 -17.90 5.28 8.13
CA GLU A 485 -17.77 5.14 6.69
C GLU A 485 -17.90 6.50 5.98
N LEU A 486 -18.84 7.34 6.43
CA LEU A 486 -19.02 8.70 5.91
C LEU A 486 -17.79 9.60 6.11
N PHE A 487 -17.18 9.58 7.31
CA PHE A 487 -16.04 10.46 7.62
C PHE A 487 -14.67 9.89 7.18
N HIS A 488 -14.50 8.57 7.13
CA HIS A 488 -13.27 7.95 6.61
C HIS A 488 -13.20 7.99 5.07
N ASN A 489 -14.33 8.06 4.38
CA ASN A 489 -14.37 8.34 2.95
C ASN A 489 -14.06 9.82 2.72
N LYS A 490 -12.93 10.13 2.06
CA LYS A 490 -12.45 11.52 1.90
C LYS A 490 -13.41 12.35 1.06
N SER A 491 -13.95 11.79 -0.02
CA SER A 491 -14.97 12.48 -0.83
C SER A 491 -16.21 12.87 -0.02
N SER A 492 -16.70 11.95 0.83
CA SER A 492 -17.89 12.17 1.64
C SER A 492 -17.63 13.13 2.80
N CYS A 493 -16.48 13.00 3.45
CA CYS A 493 -16.02 13.95 4.46
C CYS A 493 -15.89 15.36 3.88
N GLN A 494 -15.41 15.50 2.64
CA GLN A 494 -15.30 16.81 2.01
C GLN A 494 -16.67 17.47 1.83
N ARG A 495 -17.68 16.71 1.40
CA ARG A 495 -19.06 17.24 1.32
C ARG A 495 -19.60 17.73 2.66
N ILE A 496 -19.20 17.10 3.77
CA ILE A 496 -19.57 17.54 5.12
C ILE A 496 -18.82 18.82 5.45
N ILE A 497 -17.52 18.87 5.17
CA ILE A 497 -16.70 20.07 5.36
C ILE A 497 -17.26 21.27 4.57
N ASP A 498 -17.75 21.06 3.35
CA ASP A 498 -18.38 22.09 2.52
C ASP A 498 -19.67 22.67 3.13
N THR A 499 -20.29 21.97 4.09
CA THR A 499 -21.44 22.49 4.85
C THR A 499 -21.06 23.27 6.10
N ILE A 500 -19.78 23.23 6.50
CA ILE A 500 -19.26 23.98 7.64
C ILE A 500 -18.83 25.35 7.13
N ASP A 501 -19.26 26.41 7.80
CA ASP A 501 -18.89 27.80 7.48
C ASP A 501 -17.45 28.13 7.93
N VAL A 502 -16.47 27.50 7.27
CA VAL A 502 -15.03 27.65 7.53
C VAL A 502 -14.24 27.65 6.22
N ASP A 503 -13.08 28.31 6.22
CA ASP A 503 -12.22 28.32 5.04
C ASP A 503 -11.68 26.89 4.76
N THR A 504 -11.67 26.51 3.48
CA THR A 504 -11.24 25.19 3.00
C THR A 504 -10.33 25.33 1.78
N PRO A 505 -9.42 24.37 1.50
CA PRO A 505 -8.59 24.43 0.30
C PRO A 505 -9.45 24.29 -0.95
N PRO A 506 -9.11 24.91 -2.10
CA PRO A 506 -9.74 24.56 -3.37
C PRO A 506 -9.64 23.05 -3.65
N HIS A 507 -10.78 22.39 -3.88
CA HIS A 507 -10.81 20.93 -3.97
C HIS A 507 -11.89 20.39 -4.91
N THR A 508 -11.78 19.10 -5.22
CA THR A 508 -12.84 18.32 -5.87
C THR A 508 -12.86 16.89 -5.35
N SER A 509 -14.04 16.26 -5.36
CA SER A 509 -14.27 14.93 -4.79
C SER A 509 -14.84 13.96 -5.83
N ASP A 510 -14.96 12.68 -5.45
CA ASP A 510 -15.54 11.60 -6.26
C ASP A 510 -14.84 11.43 -7.61
N ILE A 511 -13.52 11.21 -7.57
CA ILE A 511 -12.73 10.91 -8.76
C ILE A 511 -12.48 9.40 -8.83
N TRP A 512 -12.97 8.77 -9.90
CA TRP A 512 -12.96 7.30 -10.08
C TRP A 512 -12.30 6.85 -11.38
N SER A 513 -11.85 7.78 -12.23
CA SER A 513 -11.22 7.46 -13.51
C SER A 513 -10.18 8.50 -13.89
N GLU A 514 -9.23 8.10 -14.73
CA GLU A 514 -8.17 8.95 -15.24
C GLU A 514 -8.72 10.15 -16.02
N ASN A 515 -9.71 9.94 -16.88
CA ASN A 515 -10.35 11.04 -17.63
C ASN A 515 -11.00 12.07 -16.69
N ALA A 516 -11.67 11.60 -15.62
CA ALA A 516 -12.26 12.49 -14.63
C ALA A 516 -11.19 13.23 -13.82
N LEU A 517 -10.09 12.58 -13.48
CA LEU A 517 -8.95 13.19 -12.80
C LEU A 517 -8.36 14.32 -13.64
N ASN A 518 -8.02 14.05 -14.90
CA ASN A 518 -7.39 15.02 -15.80
C ASN A 518 -8.29 16.23 -16.06
N SER A 519 -9.59 15.98 -16.32
CA SER A 519 -10.56 17.06 -16.53
C SER A 519 -10.77 17.92 -15.28
N LYS A 520 -10.97 17.30 -14.11
CA LYS A 520 -11.20 18.07 -12.88
C LYS A 520 -9.94 18.80 -12.42
N LEU A 521 -8.77 18.17 -12.55
CA LEU A 521 -7.49 18.80 -12.22
C LEU A 521 -7.19 19.98 -13.16
N SER A 522 -7.49 19.88 -14.46
CA SER A 522 -7.31 21.00 -15.38
C SER A 522 -8.17 22.20 -14.99
N ASP A 523 -9.43 21.96 -14.63
CA ASP A 523 -10.36 23.04 -14.22
C ASP A 523 -9.87 23.69 -12.92
N LEU A 524 -9.43 22.87 -11.97
CA LEU A 524 -8.88 23.33 -10.70
C LEU A 524 -7.62 24.19 -10.88
N ILE A 525 -6.69 23.78 -11.74
CA ILE A 525 -5.46 24.55 -12.05
C ILE A 525 -5.80 25.90 -12.68
N ILE A 526 -6.73 25.93 -13.65
CA ILE A 526 -7.11 27.16 -14.37
C ILE A 526 -7.77 28.18 -13.44
N LEU A 527 -8.65 27.70 -12.56
CA LEU A 527 -9.38 28.55 -11.62
C LEU A 527 -8.48 29.04 -10.48
N ASN A 528 -7.45 28.27 -10.11
CA ASN A 528 -6.60 28.54 -8.95
C ASN A 528 -5.11 28.56 -9.34
N LEU A 529 -4.74 29.40 -10.31
CA LEU A 529 -3.37 29.47 -10.85
C LEU A 529 -2.30 29.83 -9.79
N ASP A 530 -2.70 30.47 -8.70
CA ASP A 530 -1.83 30.82 -7.57
C ASP A 530 -1.43 29.57 -6.75
N ASN A 531 -2.24 28.51 -6.79
CA ASN A 531 -1.95 27.22 -6.15
C ASN A 531 -1.08 26.35 -7.08
N THR A 532 0.23 26.38 -6.83
CA THR A 532 1.22 25.64 -7.62
C THR A 532 1.28 24.15 -7.30
N LYS A 533 0.83 23.73 -6.12
CA LYS A 533 0.92 22.33 -5.68
C LYS A 533 -0.45 21.74 -5.39
N TRP A 534 -0.63 20.50 -5.82
CA TRP A 534 -1.89 19.77 -5.73
C TRP A 534 -1.66 18.42 -5.06
N VAL A 535 -2.61 18.01 -4.22
CA VAL A 535 -2.57 16.82 -3.39
C VAL A 535 -3.71 15.89 -3.80
N PHE A 536 -3.39 14.62 -4.00
CA PHE A 536 -4.31 13.54 -4.26
C PHE A 536 -4.47 12.70 -2.99
N LYS A 537 -5.68 12.63 -2.45
CA LYS A 537 -5.99 11.81 -1.26
C LYS A 537 -6.94 10.68 -1.62
N MET A 538 -6.46 9.45 -1.46
CA MET A 538 -7.27 8.25 -1.70
C MET A 538 -8.28 8.04 -0.56
N ASN A 539 -9.51 7.61 -0.91
CA ASN A 539 -10.54 7.28 0.06
C ASN A 539 -10.09 6.14 1.00
N HIS A 540 -10.55 6.19 2.27
CA HIS A 540 -10.27 5.19 3.31
C HIS A 540 -8.78 4.99 3.66
N SER A 541 -7.88 5.81 3.11
CA SER A 541 -6.47 5.76 3.42
C SER A 541 -6.15 6.31 4.81
N ILE A 542 -5.03 5.87 5.36
CA ILE A 542 -4.57 6.20 6.72
C ILE A 542 -3.24 6.93 6.61
N ASP A 543 -3.08 7.96 7.43
CA ASP A 543 -1.87 8.76 7.50
C ASP A 543 -1.40 9.19 6.09
N ALA A 544 -0.09 9.20 5.83
CA ALA A 544 0.48 9.59 4.54
C ALA A 544 0.39 8.49 3.45
N MET A 545 -0.10 7.29 3.77
CA MET A 545 -0.03 6.11 2.88
C MET A 545 -0.88 6.22 1.60
N GLY A 546 -1.93 7.04 1.64
CA GLY A 546 -2.80 7.30 0.49
C GLY A 546 -2.71 8.75 0.00
N ILE A 547 -1.59 9.42 0.25
CA ILE A 547 -1.35 10.79 -0.20
C ILE A 547 -0.26 10.79 -1.27
N ALA A 548 -0.56 11.43 -2.39
CA ALA A 548 0.39 11.79 -3.42
C ALA A 548 0.24 13.27 -3.74
N TYR A 549 1.27 13.90 -4.31
CA TYR A 549 1.23 15.32 -4.64
C TYR A 549 2.12 15.65 -5.85
N CYS A 550 1.82 16.74 -6.54
CA CYS A 550 2.63 17.24 -7.65
C CYS A 550 2.72 18.77 -7.62
N ASP A 551 3.77 19.30 -8.26
CA ASP A 551 3.96 20.74 -8.47
C ASP A 551 3.69 21.05 -9.95
N VAL A 552 2.59 21.75 -10.23
CA VAL A 552 2.14 22.02 -11.61
C VAL A 552 3.00 23.08 -12.32
N THR A 553 3.91 23.75 -11.61
CA THR A 553 4.91 24.62 -12.24
C THR A 553 5.88 23.87 -13.14
N GLU A 554 6.03 22.55 -12.92
CA GLU A 554 6.85 21.66 -13.73
C GLU A 554 6.18 21.28 -15.08
N LEU A 555 4.94 21.71 -15.35
CA LEU A 555 4.27 21.56 -16.65
C LEU A 555 4.85 22.54 -17.68
N SER A 556 5.15 22.05 -18.88
CA SER A 556 5.63 22.87 -19.98
C SER A 556 4.62 23.93 -20.41
N CYS A 557 3.32 23.65 -20.30
CA CYS A 557 2.28 24.63 -20.61
C CYS A 557 2.04 25.67 -19.50
N TYR A 558 2.62 25.54 -18.30
CA TYR A 558 2.29 26.40 -17.15
C TYR A 558 2.57 27.89 -17.38
N GLU A 559 3.70 28.22 -18.00
CA GLU A 559 4.04 29.60 -18.36
C GLU A 559 3.09 30.19 -19.42
N VAL A 560 2.49 29.33 -20.25
CA VAL A 560 1.44 29.75 -21.20
C VAL A 560 0.15 30.07 -20.45
N LEU A 561 -0.21 29.29 -19.43
CA LEU A 561 -1.39 29.55 -18.60
C LEU A 561 -1.30 30.90 -17.89
N LYS A 562 -0.12 31.24 -17.34
CA LYS A 562 0.12 32.55 -16.72
C LYS A 562 -0.06 33.70 -17.71
N ARG A 563 0.49 33.55 -18.92
CA ARG A 563 0.35 34.53 -20.01
C ARG A 563 -1.10 34.67 -20.46
N ASP A 564 -1.85 33.58 -20.56
CA ASP A 564 -3.26 33.60 -20.91
C ASP A 564 -4.09 34.29 -19.79
N ARG A 565 -3.81 34.03 -18.50
CA ARG A 565 -4.44 34.74 -17.37
C ARG A 565 -4.22 36.24 -17.45
N GLN A 566 -2.99 36.67 -17.74
CA GLN A 566 -2.65 38.08 -17.91
C GLN A 566 -3.32 38.70 -19.15
N ARG A 567 -3.40 37.96 -20.25
CA ARG A 567 -4.02 38.41 -21.51
C ARG A 567 -5.52 38.65 -21.38
N TYR A 568 -6.23 37.74 -20.72
CA TYR A 568 -7.68 37.83 -20.59
C TYR A 568 -8.12 38.61 -19.34
N ALA A 569 -7.27 38.74 -18.31
CA ALA A 569 -7.47 39.53 -17.09
C ALA A 569 -8.91 39.44 -16.55
N HIS A 570 -9.71 40.50 -16.72
CA HIS A 570 -11.12 40.56 -16.28
C HIS A 570 -12.03 39.51 -16.94
N ASN A 571 -11.72 39.07 -18.15
CA ASN A 571 -12.46 38.02 -18.85
C ASN A 571 -12.01 36.60 -18.47
N TRP A 572 -11.01 36.45 -17.60
CA TRP A 572 -10.52 35.13 -17.19
C TRP A 572 -11.57 34.31 -16.43
N GLU A 573 -12.62 34.92 -15.88
CA GLU A 573 -13.70 34.16 -15.24
C GLU A 573 -14.61 33.45 -16.27
N GLN A 574 -14.54 33.84 -17.54
CA GLN A 574 -15.40 33.30 -18.60
C GLN A 574 -14.84 31.98 -19.17
N ARG A 575 -15.70 30.96 -19.30
CA ARG A 575 -15.29 29.61 -19.76
C ARG A 575 -14.60 29.59 -21.13
N TRP A 576 -15.00 30.44 -22.06
CA TRP A 576 -14.40 30.50 -23.39
C TRP A 576 -12.93 30.96 -23.35
N ALA A 577 -12.52 31.74 -22.32
CA ALA A 577 -11.14 32.16 -22.14
C ALA A 577 -10.22 30.99 -21.72
N HIS A 578 -10.80 29.90 -21.22
CA HIS A 578 -10.08 28.72 -20.73
C HIS A 578 -9.80 27.68 -21.81
N GLU A 579 -10.58 27.64 -22.90
CA GLU A 579 -10.60 26.51 -23.86
C GLU A 579 -9.20 26.17 -24.43
N SER A 580 -8.44 27.19 -24.82
CA SER A 580 -7.07 27.05 -25.33
C SER A 580 -6.10 26.50 -24.29
N SER A 581 -6.19 27.03 -23.06
CA SER A 581 -5.36 26.64 -21.91
C SER A 581 -5.70 25.22 -21.42
N GLN A 582 -6.99 24.90 -21.33
CA GLN A 582 -7.51 23.59 -20.91
C GLN A 582 -7.13 22.49 -21.90
N SER A 583 -7.20 22.77 -23.21
CA SER A 583 -6.80 21.81 -24.24
C SER A 583 -5.32 21.40 -24.12
N LYS A 584 -4.43 22.36 -23.82
CA LYS A 584 -3.00 22.09 -23.60
C LYS A 584 -2.78 21.25 -22.35
N LEU A 585 -3.45 21.61 -21.25
CA LEU A 585 -3.39 20.85 -20.00
C LEU A 585 -3.84 19.39 -20.19
N LEU A 586 -4.97 19.16 -20.84
CA LEU A 586 -5.51 17.81 -21.06
C LEU A 586 -4.59 16.91 -21.88
N ILE A 587 -3.78 17.48 -22.79
CA ILE A 587 -2.78 16.74 -23.58
C ILE A 587 -1.58 16.35 -22.70
N GLU A 588 -1.11 17.27 -21.85
CA GLU A 588 0.13 17.08 -21.08
C GLU A 588 -0.07 16.29 -19.78
N LEU A 589 -1.18 16.53 -19.06
CA LEU A 589 -1.46 16.02 -17.71
C LEU A 589 -1.29 14.50 -17.55
N PRO A 590 -1.80 13.62 -18.44
CA PRO A 590 -1.66 12.17 -18.24
C PRO A 590 -0.20 11.73 -18.12
N SER A 591 0.66 12.23 -19.01
CA SER A 591 2.08 11.91 -19.01
C SER A 591 2.83 12.55 -17.84
N PHE A 592 2.44 13.78 -17.48
CA PHE A 592 3.01 14.53 -16.38
C PHE A 592 2.74 13.86 -15.04
N LEU A 593 1.50 13.43 -14.78
CA LEU A 593 1.12 12.82 -13.51
C LEU A 593 1.90 11.54 -13.22
N LEU A 594 2.17 10.71 -14.22
CA LEU A 594 2.94 9.47 -14.02
C LEU A 594 4.42 9.73 -13.71
N LYS A 595 4.98 10.86 -14.17
CA LYS A 595 6.40 11.19 -14.05
C LYS A 595 6.70 12.08 -12.84
N ASN A 596 5.84 13.07 -12.57
CA ASN A 596 6.13 14.17 -11.65
C ASN A 596 5.38 14.06 -10.30
N VAL A 597 4.44 13.11 -10.16
CA VAL A 597 3.78 12.86 -8.88
C VAL A 597 4.73 12.20 -7.89
N LYS A 598 4.79 12.79 -6.69
CA LYS A 598 5.58 12.34 -5.54
C LYS A 598 4.66 11.66 -4.55
N LEU A 599 5.01 10.45 -4.12
CA LEU A 599 4.30 9.71 -3.08
C LEU A 599 4.78 10.18 -1.70
N ALA A 600 3.85 10.50 -0.80
CA ALA A 600 4.19 10.92 0.56
C ALA A 600 4.73 9.75 1.41
N ASP A 601 4.20 8.54 1.19
CA ASP A 601 4.72 7.29 1.74
C ASP A 601 4.73 6.19 0.68
N ARG A 602 5.84 5.45 0.61
CA ARG A 602 6.07 4.36 -0.33
C ARG A 602 5.80 2.97 0.26
N SER A 603 5.22 2.90 1.46
CA SER A 603 4.92 1.64 2.15
C SER A 603 3.84 0.81 1.47
N LEU A 604 2.82 1.46 0.90
CA LEU A 604 1.69 0.83 0.21
C LEU A 604 1.87 0.83 -1.31
N HIS A 605 2.44 1.89 -1.87
CA HIS A 605 2.59 2.10 -3.31
C HIS A 605 4.05 2.39 -3.65
N SER A 606 4.58 1.70 -4.66
CA SER A 606 5.98 1.85 -5.04
C SER A 606 6.21 3.02 -6.00
N ASN A 607 5.21 3.31 -6.84
CA ASN A 607 5.25 4.32 -7.90
C ASN A 607 3.87 4.97 -8.14
N ALA A 608 3.83 6.02 -8.94
CA ALA A 608 2.61 6.79 -9.24
C ALA A 608 1.54 5.95 -9.97
N GLN A 609 1.93 5.02 -10.85
CA GLN A 609 0.98 4.16 -11.56
C GLN A 609 0.19 3.27 -10.58
N GLU A 610 0.88 2.57 -9.69
CA GLU A 610 0.26 1.71 -8.68
C GLU A 610 -0.63 2.52 -7.73
N PHE A 611 -0.22 3.75 -7.40
CA PHE A 611 -1.04 4.68 -6.64
C PHE A 611 -2.33 5.03 -7.38
N PHE A 612 -2.26 5.43 -8.65
CA PHE A 612 -3.44 5.84 -9.41
C PHE A 612 -4.38 4.67 -9.74
N ASP A 613 -3.85 3.47 -10.02
CA ASP A 613 -4.65 2.27 -10.21
C ASP A 613 -5.55 2.00 -8.96
N ASN A 614 -4.96 2.12 -7.76
CA ASN A 614 -5.71 2.01 -6.50
C ASN A 614 -6.60 3.24 -6.25
N PHE A 615 -6.12 4.45 -6.54
CA PHE A 615 -6.89 5.69 -6.40
C PHE A 615 -8.19 5.63 -7.21
N PHE A 616 -8.17 5.09 -8.43
CA PHE A 616 -9.38 4.92 -9.24
C PHE A 616 -10.26 3.76 -8.76
N GLN A 617 -9.68 2.72 -8.16
CA GLN A 617 -10.45 1.62 -7.57
C GLN A 617 -11.25 2.07 -6.33
N TYR A 618 -10.65 2.87 -5.44
CA TYR A 618 -11.27 3.31 -4.19
C TYR A 618 -11.91 4.69 -4.26
N GLY A 619 -11.58 5.44 -5.31
CA GLY A 619 -11.90 6.86 -5.44
C GLY A 619 -11.01 7.75 -4.58
N GLY A 620 -11.05 9.05 -4.83
CA GLY A 620 -10.38 10.03 -3.99
C GLY A 620 -10.72 11.48 -4.29
N THR A 621 -10.00 12.38 -3.61
CA THR A 621 -10.13 13.83 -3.72
C THR A 621 -8.84 14.46 -4.24
N ILE A 622 -8.98 15.61 -4.91
CA ILE A 622 -7.86 16.53 -5.18
C ILE A 622 -8.06 17.74 -4.28
N GLU A 623 -6.99 18.19 -3.62
CA GLU A 623 -6.97 19.41 -2.81
C GLU A 623 -5.75 20.27 -3.18
N ALA A 624 -5.91 21.58 -3.18
CA ALA A 624 -4.80 22.51 -3.34
C ALA A 624 -3.96 22.58 -2.06
N MET A 625 -2.64 22.71 -2.22
CA MET A 625 -1.77 23.20 -1.15
C MET A 625 -1.85 24.73 -1.08
N PRO A 626 -1.57 25.35 0.08
CA PRO A 626 -1.50 26.81 0.19
C PRO A 626 -0.60 27.43 -0.91
N PRO A 627 -0.95 28.61 -1.45
CA PRO A 627 -0.20 29.28 -2.52
C PRO A 627 1.09 29.94 -2.01
N VAL A 628 1.64 29.43 -0.90
CA VAL A 628 2.83 29.95 -0.23
C VAL A 628 3.79 28.80 0.04
N ALA A 629 5.08 29.11 0.05
CA ALA A 629 6.12 28.11 0.37
C ALA A 629 6.01 27.57 1.80
N ASN A 630 5.38 28.35 2.68
CA ASN A 630 5.49 28.24 4.12
C ASN A 630 4.09 28.18 4.75
N TYR A 631 3.78 27.06 5.38
CA TYR A 631 2.52 26.84 6.10
C TYR A 631 2.80 25.98 7.32
N THR A 632 1.87 26.02 8.28
CA THR A 632 1.90 25.15 9.46
C THR A 632 0.65 24.30 9.48
N ALA A 633 0.82 22.99 9.66
CA ALA A 633 -0.30 22.08 9.88
C ALA A 633 -0.57 21.95 11.38
N LEU A 634 -1.83 21.82 11.77
CA LEU A 634 -2.26 21.70 13.16
C LEU A 634 -3.16 20.48 13.33
N THR A 635 -3.25 19.99 14.57
CA THR A 635 -4.11 18.88 14.97
C THR A 635 -4.84 19.26 16.25
N ILE A 636 -6.16 19.14 16.24
CA ILE A 636 -7.00 19.41 17.40
C ILE A 636 -7.71 18.13 17.80
N ASN A 637 -7.49 17.70 19.03
CA ASN A 637 -8.12 16.51 19.60
C ASN A 637 -9.25 16.92 20.53
N LEU A 638 -10.47 16.51 20.19
CA LEU A 638 -11.67 16.67 20.98
C LEU A 638 -12.19 15.31 21.46
N PHE A 639 -12.99 15.35 22.53
CA PHE A 639 -13.81 14.25 22.96
C PHE A 639 -15.26 14.71 23.09
N ILE A 640 -16.18 14.01 22.43
CA ILE A 640 -17.61 14.26 22.56
C ILE A 640 -18.18 13.22 23.52
N ALA A 641 -18.59 13.69 24.69
CA ALA A 641 -19.19 12.84 25.71
C ALA A 641 -20.55 12.28 25.26
N PRO A 642 -21.03 11.19 25.88
CA PRO A 642 -22.38 10.66 25.62
C PRO A 642 -23.52 11.65 25.87
N THR A 643 -23.30 12.69 26.67
CA THR A 643 -24.22 13.81 26.91
C THR A 643 -24.27 14.83 25.77
N GLY A 644 -23.30 14.78 24.84
CA GLY A 644 -23.09 15.80 23.82
C GLY A 644 -22.16 16.94 24.26
N THR A 645 -21.59 16.89 25.47
CA THR A 645 -20.59 17.88 25.88
C THR A 645 -19.27 17.66 25.13
N ILE A 646 -18.65 18.77 24.70
CA ILE A 646 -17.39 18.75 23.97
C ILE A 646 -16.26 19.12 24.92
N GLU A 647 -15.24 18.28 24.96
CA GLU A 647 -14.02 18.48 25.75
C GLU A 647 -12.81 18.60 24.81
N LEU A 648 -12.05 19.69 24.94
CA LEU A 648 -10.80 19.87 24.22
C LEU A 648 -9.68 19.13 24.97
N ILE A 649 -9.19 18.04 24.40
CA ILE A 649 -8.11 17.25 24.98
C ILE A 649 -6.76 17.95 24.76
N SER A 650 -6.51 18.43 23.54
CA SER A 650 -5.25 19.09 23.18
C SER A 650 -5.34 19.81 21.85
N SER A 651 -4.57 20.87 21.70
CA SER A 651 -4.22 21.46 20.40
C SER A 651 -2.70 21.37 20.18
N GLY A 652 -2.27 21.08 18.96
CA GLY A 652 -0.84 21.08 18.66
C GLY A 652 -0.48 21.37 17.20
N ASP A 653 0.70 21.95 17.00
CA ASP A 653 1.28 22.16 15.67
C ASP A 653 2.00 20.87 15.22
N GLN A 654 1.73 20.40 14.00
CA GLN A 654 2.32 19.18 13.46
C GLN A 654 3.78 19.42 13.05
N ILE A 655 4.67 18.56 13.55
CA ILE A 655 6.07 18.49 13.14
C ILE A 655 6.18 17.36 12.12
N LEU A 656 6.63 17.68 10.90
CA LEU A 656 6.64 16.74 9.78
C LEU A 656 8.04 16.17 9.57
N SER A 657 8.24 14.86 9.44
CA SER A 657 9.56 14.34 9.00
C SER A 657 9.77 14.52 7.50
N SER A 658 8.69 14.49 6.74
CA SER A 658 8.65 14.66 5.28
C SER A 658 7.27 15.21 4.91
N PRO A 659 7.03 15.71 3.68
CA PRO A 659 5.72 16.23 3.29
C PRO A 659 4.58 15.26 3.65
N PHE A 660 3.57 15.78 4.35
CA PHE A 660 2.40 15.05 4.87
C PHE A 660 2.65 13.96 5.92
N LYS A 661 3.91 13.65 6.26
CA LYS A 661 4.25 12.62 7.24
C LYS A 661 4.54 13.25 8.59
N VAL A 662 3.52 13.24 9.44
CA VAL A 662 3.61 13.77 10.81
C VAL A 662 4.53 12.88 11.66
N TRP A 663 5.60 13.47 12.17
CA TRP A 663 6.53 12.84 13.10
C TRP A 663 6.10 13.04 14.55
N GLY A 664 5.62 14.23 14.88
CA GLY A 664 5.21 14.59 16.23
C GLY A 664 4.36 15.85 16.24
N VAL A 665 4.05 16.35 17.43
CA VAL A 665 3.30 17.59 17.64
C VAL A 665 3.97 18.44 18.72
N SER A 666 3.93 19.76 18.58
CA SER A 666 4.19 20.68 19.69
C SER A 666 2.88 21.11 20.34
N LEU A 667 2.86 21.16 21.67
CA LEU A 667 1.68 21.43 22.51
C LEU A 667 2.00 22.56 23.51
N PRO A 668 1.11 23.53 23.73
CA PRO A 668 -0.09 23.80 22.94
C PRO A 668 0.26 24.26 21.52
N GLN A 669 -0.72 24.31 20.61
CA GLN A 669 -0.50 24.97 19.33
C GLN A 669 -0.21 26.45 19.54
N THR A 670 0.61 27.02 18.68
CA THR A 670 1.03 28.42 18.80
C THR A 670 1.04 29.17 17.47
N SER A 671 0.53 28.53 16.42
CA SER A 671 0.51 29.08 15.06
C SER A 671 -0.72 29.94 14.82
N VAL A 672 -1.86 29.64 15.46
CA VAL A 672 -3.12 30.37 15.33
C VAL A 672 -3.43 31.08 16.64
N ASN A 673 -4.03 32.26 16.57
CA ASN A 673 -4.53 32.96 17.75
C ASN A 673 -5.55 32.07 18.51
N PRO A 674 -5.39 31.86 19.83
CA PRO A 674 -6.32 31.04 20.63
C PRO A 674 -7.79 31.41 20.48
N ILE A 675 -8.12 32.70 20.39
CA ILE A 675 -9.51 33.18 20.29
C ILE A 675 -10.12 32.76 18.93
N ASP A 676 -9.37 32.94 17.85
CA ASP A 676 -9.83 32.57 16.50
C ASP A 676 -9.93 31.06 16.35
N LEU A 677 -8.97 30.33 16.94
CA LEU A 677 -9.01 28.87 17.00
C LEU A 677 -10.23 28.37 17.77
N GLN A 678 -10.57 28.98 18.92
CA GLN A 678 -11.73 28.59 19.71
C GLN A 678 -13.03 28.78 18.95
N LYS A 679 -13.18 29.91 18.23
CA LYS A 679 -14.34 30.13 17.35
C LYS A 679 -14.43 29.05 16.27
N LEU A 680 -13.30 28.73 15.62
CA LEU A 680 -13.24 27.68 14.61
C LEU A 680 -13.64 26.31 15.18
N ILE A 681 -13.11 25.95 16.35
CA ILE A 681 -13.47 24.72 17.06
C ILE A 681 -14.98 24.69 17.33
N GLN A 682 -15.56 25.79 17.82
CA GLN A 682 -16.98 25.87 18.11
C GLN A 682 -17.83 25.64 16.85
N THR A 683 -17.55 26.37 15.76
CA THR A 683 -18.27 26.23 14.49
C THR A 683 -18.21 24.80 13.95
N ILE A 684 -17.03 24.18 13.97
CA ILE A 684 -16.84 22.79 13.53
C ILE A 684 -17.64 21.83 14.43
N SER A 685 -17.59 22.06 15.75
CA SER A 685 -18.22 21.15 16.71
C SER A 685 -19.74 21.21 16.66
N ASP A 686 -20.33 22.39 16.47
CA ASP A 686 -21.78 22.57 16.34
C ASP A 686 -22.33 21.74 15.17
N THR A 687 -21.64 21.74 14.02
CA THR A 687 -22.01 20.90 12.87
C THR A 687 -21.83 19.42 13.17
N ILE A 688 -20.73 19.02 13.84
CA ILE A 688 -20.47 17.61 14.20
C ILE A 688 -21.53 17.06 15.16
N LEU A 689 -22.03 17.87 16.10
CA LEU A 689 -23.08 17.47 17.03
C LEU A 689 -24.39 17.12 16.32
N THR A 690 -24.72 17.76 15.19
CA THR A 690 -25.91 17.42 14.40
C THR A 690 -25.89 15.99 13.86
N HIS A 691 -24.69 15.39 13.75
CA HIS A 691 -24.51 14.02 13.31
C HIS A 691 -24.55 13.00 14.46
N GLU A 692 -24.90 13.39 15.69
CA GLU A 692 -24.99 12.52 16.88
C GLU A 692 -23.72 11.64 17.07
N ILE A 693 -22.55 12.26 16.93
CA ILE A 693 -21.25 11.59 17.06
C ILE A 693 -20.88 11.53 18.55
N ILE A 694 -20.33 10.39 18.99
CA ILE A 694 -19.86 10.17 20.36
C ILE A 694 -18.43 9.63 20.32
N GLY A 695 -17.60 10.06 21.25
CA GLY A 695 -16.23 9.60 21.41
C GLY A 695 -15.19 10.59 20.85
N PRO A 696 -13.96 10.13 20.60
CA PRO A 696 -12.86 10.99 20.18
C PRO A 696 -13.05 11.49 18.73
N VAL A 697 -12.79 12.77 18.54
CA VAL A 697 -12.80 13.44 17.24
C VAL A 697 -11.51 14.22 17.09
N ASN A 698 -10.88 14.09 15.94
CA ASN A 698 -9.67 14.82 15.59
C ASN A 698 -9.86 15.52 14.24
N PHE A 699 -9.43 16.76 14.10
CA PHE A 699 -9.38 17.42 12.80
C PHE A 699 -8.06 18.12 12.53
N ASP A 700 -7.69 18.11 11.25
CA ASP A 700 -6.41 18.61 10.75
C ASP A 700 -6.63 19.96 10.06
N LEU A 701 -5.88 20.97 10.48
CA LEU A 701 -5.93 22.32 9.93
C LEU A 701 -4.61 22.68 9.24
N ILE A 702 -4.65 23.63 8.32
CA ILE A 702 -3.46 24.26 7.76
C ILE A 702 -3.60 25.77 7.90
N THR A 703 -2.61 26.45 8.48
CA THR A 703 -2.58 27.91 8.58
C THR A 703 -1.41 28.51 7.83
N PHE A 704 -1.63 29.65 7.21
CA PHE A 704 -0.63 30.42 6.48
C PHE A 704 -1.04 31.89 6.39
N PHE A 705 -0.10 32.75 5.98
CA PHE A 705 -0.36 34.16 5.74
C PHE A 705 -0.55 34.44 4.25
N GLN A 706 -1.61 35.15 3.90
CA GLN A 706 -1.86 35.68 2.57
C GLN A 706 -1.86 37.21 2.67
N GLY A 707 -0.75 37.83 2.29
CA GLY A 707 -0.47 39.21 2.67
C GLY A 707 -0.39 39.32 4.20
N ASP A 708 -1.09 40.30 4.78
CA ASP A 708 -1.14 40.51 6.22
C ASP A 708 -2.22 39.68 6.95
N LYS A 709 -3.06 38.96 6.20
CA LYS A 709 -4.16 38.17 6.76
C LYS A 709 -3.72 36.73 7.02
N GLN A 710 -3.91 36.26 8.25
CA GLN A 710 -3.80 34.85 8.56
C GLN A 710 -5.06 34.10 8.11
N VAL A 711 -4.87 33.04 7.33
CA VAL A 711 -5.93 32.16 6.83
C VAL A 711 -5.73 30.77 7.43
N THR A 712 -6.82 30.09 7.80
CA THR A 712 -6.76 28.74 8.38
C THR A 712 -7.76 27.84 7.69
N TRP A 713 -7.25 26.85 6.95
CA TRP A 713 -8.04 25.88 6.21
C TRP A 713 -8.32 24.61 7.01
N LEU A 714 -9.57 24.13 6.95
CA LEU A 714 -9.93 22.78 7.41
C LEU A 714 -9.64 21.76 6.30
N THR A 715 -8.79 20.77 6.59
CA THR A 715 -8.31 19.78 5.60
C THR A 715 -8.79 18.36 5.83
N GLY A 716 -9.40 18.08 6.98
CA GLY A 716 -9.98 16.76 7.26
C GLY A 716 -10.46 16.59 8.69
N ILE A 717 -11.49 15.75 8.85
CA ILE A 717 -12.04 15.32 10.14
C ILE A 717 -11.89 13.80 10.26
N LYS A 718 -11.53 13.31 11.44
CA LYS A 718 -11.29 11.91 11.79
C LYS A 718 -12.06 11.57 13.07
N LEU A 719 -12.90 10.55 13.02
CA LEU A 719 -13.68 10.08 14.19
C LEU A 719 -12.93 9.01 14.97
N CYS A 720 -11.68 9.30 15.27
CA CYS A 720 -10.79 8.45 16.01
C CYS A 720 -9.81 9.33 16.82
N PRO A 721 -9.28 8.81 17.93
CA PRO A 721 -8.27 9.50 18.71
C PRO A 721 -6.97 9.60 17.91
N SER A 722 -6.26 10.73 18.00
CA SER A 722 -4.93 10.81 17.39
C SER A 722 -3.93 9.91 18.12
N ASN A 723 -2.84 9.58 17.43
CA ASN A 723 -1.76 8.79 18.00
C ASN A 723 -1.13 9.44 19.24
N TYR A 724 -1.31 10.73 19.46
CA TYR A 724 -0.63 11.49 20.52
C TYR A 724 -1.46 11.62 21.80
N VAL A 725 -2.77 11.32 21.77
CA VAL A 725 -3.66 11.46 22.95
C VAL A 725 -3.12 10.72 24.17
N GLY A 726 -2.56 9.52 24.00
CA GLY A 726 -1.95 8.78 25.11
C GLY A 726 -0.72 9.48 25.71
N LEU A 727 0.12 10.12 24.88
CA LEU A 727 1.24 10.93 25.37
C LEU A 727 0.79 12.22 26.03
N VAL A 728 -0.29 12.84 25.56
CA VAL A 728 -0.91 14.01 26.23
C VAL A 728 -1.38 13.61 27.62
N LYS A 729 -2.04 12.46 27.78
CA LYS A 729 -2.45 11.96 29.10
C LYS A 729 -1.25 11.67 30.00
N MET A 730 -0.18 11.11 29.44
CA MET A 730 1.09 10.95 30.16
C MET A 730 1.65 12.31 30.61
N LEU A 731 1.67 13.31 29.73
CA LEU A 731 2.14 14.67 30.04
C LEU A 731 1.30 15.30 31.17
N ASN A 732 -0.03 15.22 31.08
CA ASN A 732 -0.93 15.73 32.12
C ASN A 732 -0.66 15.09 33.48
N CYS A 733 -0.45 13.77 33.50
CA CYS A 733 -0.14 13.04 34.73
C CYS A 733 1.19 13.45 35.36
N ILE A 734 2.28 13.49 34.58
CA ILE A 734 3.64 13.77 35.13
C ILE A 734 3.81 15.24 35.53
N SER A 735 3.12 16.14 34.85
CA SER A 735 3.26 17.58 35.03
C SER A 735 2.20 18.21 35.92
N ASP A 736 1.18 17.44 36.30
CA ASP A 736 -0.08 17.95 36.89
C ASP A 736 -0.65 19.11 36.06
N GLY A 737 -0.55 18.92 34.75
CA GLY A 737 -0.81 19.91 33.74
C GLY A 737 -2.18 19.74 33.11
N HIS A 738 -2.82 20.85 32.78
CA HIS A 738 -4.09 20.88 32.08
C HIS A 738 -4.06 21.89 30.94
N PHE A 739 -4.84 21.62 29.90
CA PHE A 739 -5.02 22.55 28.80
C PHE A 739 -6.14 23.53 29.17
N ASP A 740 -5.82 24.83 29.29
CA ASP A 740 -6.84 25.85 29.49
C ASP A 740 -7.42 26.29 28.14
N THR A 741 -8.70 25.99 27.94
CA THR A 741 -9.41 26.29 26.70
C THR A 741 -9.59 27.78 26.46
N LYS A 742 -9.59 28.61 27.52
CA LYS A 742 -9.80 30.05 27.42
C LYS A 742 -8.54 30.79 26.99
N SER A 743 -7.42 30.50 27.64
CA SER A 743 -6.13 31.12 27.30
C SER A 743 -5.44 30.45 26.11
N GLY A 744 -5.77 29.18 25.82
CA GLY A 744 -5.06 28.36 24.83
C GLY A 744 -3.66 27.93 25.29
N HIS A 745 -3.36 28.09 26.59
CA HIS A 745 -2.10 27.68 27.19
C HIS A 745 -2.21 26.30 27.85
N TYR A 746 -1.10 25.58 27.85
CA TYR A 746 -0.94 24.41 28.68
C TYR A 746 -0.35 24.84 30.03
N LEU A 747 -1.11 24.71 31.10
CA LEU A 747 -0.76 25.22 32.43
C LEU A 747 -0.34 24.07 33.32
N CYS A 748 0.77 24.23 34.03
CA CYS A 748 1.26 23.30 35.05
C CYS A 748 1.29 23.98 36.40
N HIS A 749 0.94 23.24 37.45
CA HIS A 749 1.06 23.72 38.82
C HIS A 749 2.47 23.45 39.32
N ILE A 750 3.19 24.51 39.68
CA ILE A 750 4.53 24.46 40.25
C ILE A 750 4.46 25.27 41.55
N GLU A 751 4.56 24.58 42.68
CA GLU A 751 4.36 25.17 44.01
C GLU A 751 2.98 25.86 44.08
N GLU A 752 2.93 27.15 44.44
CA GLU A 752 1.70 27.95 44.51
C GLU A 752 1.33 28.64 43.17
N ASN A 753 2.15 28.48 42.13
CA ASN A 753 1.98 29.20 40.85
C ASN A 753 1.56 28.28 39.71
N THR A 754 0.65 28.79 38.87
CA THR A 754 0.31 28.18 37.58
C THR A 754 1.16 28.79 36.48
N VAL A 755 1.99 27.98 35.82
CA VAL A 755 2.95 28.45 34.81
C VAL A 755 2.62 27.83 33.45
N PRO A 756 2.60 28.61 32.35
CA PRO A 756 2.48 28.06 31.01
C PRO A 756 3.71 27.24 30.64
N LYS A 757 3.51 26.07 30.06
CA LYS A 757 4.55 25.16 29.59
C LYS A 757 4.32 24.78 28.14
N TYR A 758 5.40 24.36 27.50
CA TYR A 758 5.38 23.86 26.13
C TYR A 758 5.97 22.47 26.10
N ALA A 759 5.44 21.62 25.23
CA ALA A 759 5.91 20.26 25.06
C ALA A 759 6.03 19.86 23.60
N VAL A 760 6.94 18.95 23.30
CA VAL A 760 7.06 18.25 22.01
C VAL A 760 6.82 16.77 22.24
N LEU A 761 5.87 16.20 21.51
CA LEU A 761 5.40 14.83 21.65
C LEU A 761 5.63 14.06 20.34
N SER A 762 6.23 12.88 20.40
CA SER A 762 6.31 11.97 19.25
C SER A 762 6.17 10.52 19.72
N ASN A 763 5.36 9.73 19.02
CA ASN A 763 5.25 8.28 19.17
C ASN A 763 6.00 7.51 18.07
N MET A 764 6.78 8.23 17.26
CA MET A 764 7.29 7.72 15.99
C MET A 764 8.82 7.71 15.97
N LEU A 765 9.52 7.77 17.11
CA LEU A 765 10.97 7.63 17.10
C LEU A 765 11.31 6.19 16.71
N LYS A 766 11.99 6.01 15.59
CA LYS A 766 12.41 4.71 15.08
C LYS A 766 13.91 4.69 14.94
N HIS A 767 14.53 3.69 15.54
CA HIS A 767 15.96 3.43 15.33
C HIS A 767 16.23 1.94 15.44
N SER A 768 16.82 1.36 14.40
CA SER A 768 17.08 -0.08 14.33
C SER A 768 17.97 -0.60 15.47
N ASN A 769 18.98 0.18 15.88
CA ASN A 769 19.89 -0.20 16.97
C ASN A 769 19.26 -0.20 18.37
N LEU A 770 18.09 0.44 18.58
CA LEU A 770 17.41 0.37 19.89
C LEU A 770 17.03 -1.07 20.27
N ALA A 771 16.82 -1.94 19.28
CA ALA A 771 16.55 -3.37 19.51
C ALA A 771 17.66 -4.09 20.28
N LEU A 772 18.91 -3.60 20.17
CA LEU A 772 20.10 -4.24 20.71
C LEU A 772 20.31 -3.95 22.20
N ILE A 773 19.65 -2.91 22.73
CA ILE A 773 19.87 -2.40 24.09
C ILE A 773 18.61 -2.65 24.92
N ARG A 774 18.79 -3.07 26.18
CA ARG A 774 17.68 -3.20 27.15
C ARG A 774 17.30 -1.84 27.70
N TYR A 775 16.02 -1.63 28.05
CA TYR A 775 15.54 -0.35 28.55
C TYR A 775 16.26 0.14 29.81
N SER A 776 16.50 -0.75 30.76
CA SER A 776 17.33 -0.44 31.95
C SER A 776 18.69 0.19 31.62
N VAL A 777 19.43 -0.36 30.65
CA VAL A 777 20.74 0.19 30.22
C VAL A 777 20.55 1.50 29.44
N LEU A 778 19.57 1.52 28.53
CA LEU A 778 19.26 2.70 27.72
C LEU A 778 18.95 3.92 28.60
N PHE A 779 18.14 3.76 29.63
CA PHE A 779 17.79 4.84 30.56
C PHE A 779 18.95 5.27 31.45
N GLN A 780 19.87 4.37 31.81
CA GLN A 780 21.11 4.76 32.49
C GLN A 780 22.00 5.64 31.59
N MET A 781 22.11 5.30 30.30
CA MET A 781 22.83 6.12 29.32
C MET A 781 22.18 7.50 29.16
N PHE A 782 20.85 7.55 29.04
CA PHE A 782 20.11 8.81 28.96
C PHE A 782 20.32 9.68 30.19
N LYS A 783 20.27 9.08 31.38
CA LYS A 783 20.54 9.78 32.65
C LYS A 783 21.95 10.34 32.71
N ALA A 784 22.96 9.58 32.25
CA ALA A 784 24.35 10.04 32.20
C ALA A 784 24.53 11.26 31.29
N GLN A 785 23.75 11.35 30.21
CA GLN A 785 23.77 12.48 29.27
C GLN A 785 22.83 13.63 29.67
N GLY A 786 22.20 13.56 30.85
CA GLY A 786 21.29 14.60 31.35
C GLY A 786 19.89 14.59 30.70
N ILE A 787 19.53 13.53 29.97
CA ILE A 787 18.20 13.33 29.41
C ILE A 787 17.30 12.75 30.50
N VAL A 788 16.78 13.64 31.35
CA VAL A 788 15.97 13.29 32.52
C VAL A 788 14.85 14.30 32.69
N TYR A 789 13.69 13.85 33.17
CA TYR A 789 12.61 14.72 33.61
C TYR A 789 12.81 15.18 35.06
N LYS A 790 12.74 16.48 35.30
CA LYS A 790 12.86 17.11 36.62
C LYS A 790 11.47 17.40 37.15
N THR A 791 11.10 16.73 38.24
CA THR A 791 9.79 16.87 38.91
C THR A 791 9.58 18.25 39.53
N ASP A 792 10.65 18.92 39.96
CA ASP A 792 10.56 20.20 40.67
C ASP A 792 10.23 21.33 39.70
N THR A 793 10.89 21.36 38.54
CA THR A 793 10.67 22.38 37.51
C THR A 793 9.63 21.98 36.47
N LYS A 794 9.15 20.73 36.50
CA LYS A 794 8.29 20.12 35.47
C LYS A 794 8.86 20.20 34.05
N ASN A 795 10.19 20.20 33.92
CA ASN A 795 10.90 20.28 32.64
C ASN A 795 11.76 19.04 32.41
N GLY A 796 12.01 18.71 31.15
CA GLY A 796 12.92 17.64 30.74
C GLY A 796 12.24 16.62 29.86
N THR A 797 12.70 15.37 29.90
CA THR A 797 12.30 14.34 28.92
C THR A 797 11.81 13.06 29.57
N VAL A 798 10.66 12.56 29.09
CA VAL A 798 10.07 11.27 29.43
C VAL A 798 9.84 10.46 28.16
N PHE A 799 9.98 9.15 28.25
CA PHE A 799 9.80 8.24 27.11
C PHE A 799 8.50 7.44 27.21
N GLY A 800 7.88 7.15 26.08
CA GLY A 800 6.73 6.24 25.96
C GLY A 800 7.18 4.86 25.47
N LEU A 801 7.16 3.84 26.31
CA LEU A 801 7.56 2.49 25.92
C LEU A 801 6.42 1.76 25.18
N ILE A 802 6.66 1.35 23.94
CA ILE A 802 5.64 0.70 23.10
C ILE A 802 5.70 -0.83 23.22
N ASP A 803 6.88 -1.43 23.21
CA ASP A 803 7.07 -2.88 23.26
C ASP A 803 8.44 -3.27 23.82
N ASP A 804 8.56 -4.47 24.41
CA ASP A 804 9.87 -4.98 24.89
C ASP A 804 10.47 -6.04 23.95
N VAL A 805 9.75 -6.46 22.90
CA VAL A 805 10.21 -7.54 22.02
C VAL A 805 11.13 -7.01 20.93
N ASN A 806 10.65 -6.05 20.13
CA ASN A 806 11.43 -5.47 19.05
C ASN A 806 12.23 -4.26 19.53
N ARG A 807 11.69 -3.45 20.45
CA ARG A 807 12.32 -2.23 21.00
C ARG A 807 12.86 -1.28 19.93
N ARG A 808 12.31 -1.30 18.71
CA ARG A 808 12.78 -0.44 17.60
C ARG A 808 12.11 0.93 17.60
N GLN A 809 11.06 1.08 18.40
CA GLN A 809 10.26 2.29 18.48
C GLN A 809 10.10 2.72 19.92
N ILE A 810 10.17 4.03 20.15
CA ILE A 810 9.93 4.63 21.46
C ILE A 810 9.16 5.94 21.24
N GLY A 811 8.33 6.31 22.20
CA GLY A 811 7.75 7.63 22.29
C GLY A 811 8.66 8.57 23.08
N MET A 812 8.56 9.87 22.84
CA MET A 812 9.29 10.90 23.58
C MET A 812 8.39 12.08 23.84
N VAL A 813 8.49 12.61 25.06
CA VAL A 813 7.82 13.81 25.54
C VAL A 813 8.89 14.71 26.13
N VAL A 814 9.05 15.90 25.56
CA VAL A 814 10.00 16.92 26.03
C VAL A 814 9.22 18.13 26.46
N GLN A 815 9.32 18.54 27.72
CA GLN A 815 8.61 19.69 28.28
C GLN A 815 9.60 20.76 28.74
N SER A 816 9.28 22.03 28.46
CA SER A 816 10.11 23.20 28.79
C SER A 816 9.25 24.45 29.04
N ASP A 817 9.90 25.53 29.51
CA ASP A 817 9.26 26.83 29.77
C ASP A 817 8.93 27.60 28.49
N SER A 818 9.62 27.30 27.39
CA SER A 818 9.38 27.89 26.08
C SER A 818 9.33 26.83 24.98
N LEU A 819 8.58 27.11 23.92
CA LEU A 819 8.53 26.23 22.74
C LEU A 819 9.91 26.08 22.09
N GLU A 820 10.69 27.16 22.04
CA GLU A 820 12.06 27.14 21.51
C GLU A 820 12.92 26.13 22.27
N GLU A 821 12.96 26.25 23.60
CA GLU A 821 13.73 25.35 24.46
C GLU A 821 13.26 23.89 24.31
N ALA A 822 11.95 23.65 24.20
CA ALA A 822 11.41 22.31 23.98
C ALA A 822 11.90 21.72 22.66
N LEU A 823 11.89 22.48 21.56
CA LEU A 823 12.37 22.06 20.25
C LEU A 823 13.89 21.82 20.24
N LEU A 824 14.67 22.70 20.88
CA LEU A 824 16.12 22.57 20.98
C LEU A 824 16.53 21.37 21.83
N THR A 825 15.86 21.16 22.95
CA THR A 825 16.09 20.01 23.83
C THR A 825 15.72 18.72 23.10
N THR A 826 14.61 18.71 22.35
CA THR A 826 14.23 17.58 21.48
C THR A 826 15.32 17.28 20.46
N SER A 827 15.79 18.29 19.72
CA SER A 827 16.86 18.13 18.72
C SER A 827 18.16 17.60 19.33
N ARG A 828 18.59 18.17 20.47
CA ARG A 828 19.76 17.72 21.22
C ARG A 828 19.62 16.26 21.64
N ASN A 829 18.48 15.90 22.23
CA ASN A 829 18.25 14.54 22.71
C ASN A 829 18.30 13.53 21.56
N LEU A 830 17.66 13.82 20.42
CA LEU A 830 17.71 12.94 19.25
C LEU A 830 19.14 12.71 18.75
N ARG A 831 19.96 13.77 18.69
CA ARG A 831 21.38 13.68 18.28
C ARG A 831 22.20 12.83 19.25
N VAL A 832 22.06 13.09 20.56
CA VAL A 832 22.78 12.35 21.60
C VAL A 832 22.36 10.88 21.59
N ILE A 833 21.06 10.59 21.52
CA ILE A 833 20.55 9.22 21.45
C ILE A 833 21.14 8.50 20.25
N HIS A 834 21.13 9.11 19.06
CA HIS A 834 21.72 8.52 17.87
C HIS A 834 23.22 8.25 18.04
N GLN A 835 23.99 9.22 18.56
CA GLN A 835 25.44 9.07 18.77
C GLN A 835 25.79 7.96 19.77
N GLU A 836 24.98 7.78 20.81
CA GLU A 836 25.22 6.78 21.86
C GLU A 836 24.89 5.35 21.41
N ILE A 837 23.87 5.18 20.56
CA ILE A 837 23.42 3.85 20.11
C ILE A 837 23.97 3.45 18.74
N SER A 838 24.72 4.34 18.08
CA SER A 838 25.30 4.14 16.76
C SER A 838 26.82 4.23 16.80
N THR A 839 27.46 3.51 15.90
CA THR A 839 28.92 3.58 15.70
C THR A 839 29.22 3.87 14.24
N VAL A 840 30.46 4.26 13.93
CA VAL A 840 30.89 4.55 12.54
C VAL A 840 30.61 3.37 11.59
N ALA A 841 30.75 2.13 12.09
CA ALA A 841 30.45 0.92 11.33
C ALA A 841 28.97 0.51 11.34
N MET A 842 28.15 1.07 12.24
CA MET A 842 26.76 0.67 12.46
C MET A 842 25.88 1.88 12.80
N GLN A 843 25.56 2.67 11.77
CA GLN A 843 24.69 3.85 11.90
C GLN A 843 23.22 3.50 12.16
N GLY A 844 22.78 2.34 11.67
CA GLY A 844 21.39 1.90 11.77
C GLY A 844 20.42 2.76 10.93
N HIS A 845 19.26 2.19 10.59
CA HIS A 845 18.17 2.95 9.99
C HIS A 845 17.40 3.71 11.07
N ASN A 846 17.20 5.01 10.87
CA ASN A 846 16.52 5.91 11.80
C ASN A 846 15.66 6.96 11.08
N ASN A 847 14.85 7.69 11.83
CA ASN A 847 14.08 8.85 11.34
C ASN A 847 14.31 10.13 12.16
N PHE A 848 15.48 10.24 12.78
CA PHE A 848 15.87 11.36 13.62
C PHE A 848 16.46 12.48 12.78
N ASP A 849 17.31 12.14 11.81
CA ASP A 849 18.06 13.09 10.99
C ASP A 849 17.14 14.07 10.25
N ASP A 850 16.08 13.55 9.61
CA ASP A 850 15.07 14.34 8.89
C ASP A 850 14.46 15.46 9.76
N VAL A 851 14.27 15.18 11.05
CA VAL A 851 13.62 16.08 12.01
C VAL A 851 14.63 17.02 12.66
N ILE A 852 15.83 16.52 12.96
CA ILE A 852 16.94 17.33 13.51
C ILE A 852 17.25 18.49 12.56
N ILE A 853 17.28 18.24 11.25
CA ILE A 853 17.51 19.27 10.23
C ILE A 853 16.44 20.37 10.33
N GLN A 854 15.17 20.00 10.46
CA GLN A 854 14.09 20.97 10.58
C GLN A 854 14.22 21.85 11.83
N PHE A 855 14.48 21.23 13.00
CA PHE A 855 14.66 22.00 14.23
C PHE A 855 15.89 22.93 14.17
N HIS A 856 16.95 22.51 13.49
CA HIS A 856 18.15 23.34 13.34
C HIS A 856 17.89 24.58 12.49
N MET A 857 17.16 24.42 11.38
CA MET A 857 16.75 25.54 10.53
C MET A 857 15.88 26.54 11.29
N LEU A 858 14.89 26.06 12.03
CA LEU A 858 14.02 26.88 12.88
C LEU A 858 14.81 27.69 13.92
N ASN A 859 15.80 27.08 14.56
CA ASN A 859 16.66 27.74 15.55
C ASN A 859 17.52 28.85 14.93
N ILE A 860 18.13 28.59 13.76
CA ILE A 860 18.95 29.58 13.07
C ILE A 860 18.10 30.80 12.72
N ILE A 861 16.92 30.57 12.14
CA ILE A 861 15.99 31.65 11.78
C ILE A 861 15.56 32.44 13.01
N TYR A 862 15.21 31.76 14.11
CA TYR A 862 14.84 32.42 15.35
C TYR A 862 15.95 33.31 15.90
N LYS A 863 17.19 32.81 15.99
CA LYS A 863 18.33 33.58 16.49
C LYS A 863 18.61 34.81 15.64
N ILE A 864 18.45 34.69 14.32
CA ILE A 864 18.58 35.82 13.40
C ILE A 864 17.48 36.84 13.68
N LEU A 865 16.21 36.43 13.75
CA LEU A 865 15.07 37.33 13.99
C LEU A 865 15.13 38.03 15.35
N LYS A 866 15.50 37.32 16.43
CA LYS A 866 15.69 37.91 17.77
C LYS A 866 16.85 38.91 17.81
N GLY A 867 17.87 38.71 16.97
CA GLY A 867 18.94 39.67 16.75
C GLY A 867 18.46 40.94 16.04
N ILE A 868 17.47 40.83 15.15
CA ILE A 868 16.85 41.95 14.43
C ILE A 868 15.88 42.74 15.32
N ASP A 869 15.10 42.08 16.20
CA ASP A 869 14.17 42.74 17.13
C ASP A 869 14.85 43.74 18.06
N HIS A 870 16.17 43.61 18.26
CA HIS A 870 16.97 44.58 19.01
C HIS A 870 17.23 45.89 18.25
N PHE A 871 16.99 45.92 16.93
CA PHE A 871 17.26 47.05 16.03
C PHE A 871 16.03 47.61 15.32
N LEU A 872 14.95 46.83 15.17
CA LEU A 872 13.61 47.29 14.75
C LEU A 872 12.55 46.48 15.50
N PRO A 873 11.47 47.08 16.03
CA PRO A 873 10.41 46.33 16.67
C PRO A 873 9.55 45.63 15.60
N LEU A 874 10.06 44.54 15.04
CA LEU A 874 9.27 43.62 14.23
C LEU A 874 8.53 42.71 15.20
N SER A 875 7.21 42.60 15.04
CA SER A 875 6.43 41.76 15.97
C SER A 875 6.87 40.30 15.84
N THR A 876 7.02 39.63 16.97
CA THR A 876 7.36 38.20 17.19
C THR A 876 6.49 37.17 16.43
N ARG A 877 5.51 37.62 15.62
CA ARG A 877 4.57 36.79 14.84
C ARG A 877 5.19 36.16 13.58
N TYR A 878 6.25 36.72 13.00
CA TYR A 878 6.80 36.24 11.71
C TYR A 878 7.68 34.98 11.80
N ILE A 879 8.05 34.59 13.02
CA ILE A 879 9.10 33.60 13.31
C ILE A 879 8.73 32.17 12.88
N LYS A 880 7.44 31.80 12.87
CA LYS A 880 7.03 30.38 12.74
C LYS A 880 6.72 29.91 11.33
N LEU A 881 6.55 30.82 10.38
CA LEU A 881 6.25 30.41 9.01
C LEU A 881 7.49 29.96 8.24
N ALA A 882 8.70 30.33 8.64
CA ALA A 882 9.90 30.05 7.87
C ALA A 882 10.36 28.58 8.02
N ASN A 883 9.69 27.67 7.31
CA ASN A 883 9.95 26.23 7.30
C ASN A 883 10.82 25.78 6.09
N THR A 884 11.45 26.71 5.36
CA THR A 884 12.25 26.39 4.17
C THR A 884 13.66 26.99 4.22
N SER A 885 14.65 26.22 3.77
CA SER A 885 16.08 26.57 3.72
C SER A 885 16.40 27.85 2.95
N MET A 886 15.57 28.22 1.98
CA MET A 886 15.70 29.43 1.18
C MET A 886 15.54 30.72 2.01
N ASN A 887 14.70 30.72 3.04
CA ASN A 887 14.47 31.92 3.84
C ASN A 887 15.60 32.22 4.83
N ALA A 888 16.39 31.23 5.24
CA ALA A 888 17.58 31.48 6.05
C ALA A 888 18.62 32.26 5.25
N LEU A 889 18.80 31.93 3.96
CA LEU A 889 19.71 32.66 3.07
C LEU A 889 19.21 34.09 2.81
N LEU A 890 17.91 34.25 2.52
CA LEU A 890 17.26 35.54 2.29
C LEU A 890 17.28 36.44 3.54
N LEU A 891 17.09 35.87 4.73
CA LEU A 891 17.12 36.60 5.99
C LEU A 891 18.56 36.95 6.39
N VAL A 892 19.52 36.04 6.14
CA VAL A 892 20.95 36.35 6.32
C VAL A 892 21.36 37.47 5.38
N THR A 893 20.96 37.48 4.10
CA THR A 893 21.27 38.59 3.18
C THR A 893 20.57 39.89 3.56
N LEU A 894 19.31 39.87 4.02
CA LEU A 894 18.60 41.05 4.54
C LEU A 894 19.25 41.63 5.80
N VAL A 895 19.72 40.78 6.72
CA VAL A 895 20.47 41.22 7.90
C VAL A 895 21.85 41.74 7.53
N THR A 896 22.50 41.12 6.55
CA THR A 896 23.77 41.60 5.99
C THR A 896 23.58 42.99 5.35
N TYR A 897 22.47 43.21 4.63
CA TYR A 897 22.10 44.49 4.05
C TYR A 897 21.83 45.57 5.11
N MET A 898 21.01 45.26 6.13
CA MET A 898 20.68 46.21 7.21
C MET A 898 21.87 46.58 8.09
N VAL A 899 22.77 45.63 8.37
CA VAL A 899 24.02 45.87 9.11
C VAL A 899 25.01 46.69 8.28
N CYS A 900 25.09 46.46 6.96
CA CYS A 900 25.92 47.26 6.06
C CYS A 900 25.38 48.70 5.88
N CYS A 901 24.05 48.89 5.80
CA CYS A 901 23.45 50.22 5.66
C CYS A 901 23.53 51.09 6.92
N ASN A 902 23.50 50.49 8.12
CA ASN A 902 23.72 51.22 9.38
C ASN A 902 25.20 51.56 9.66
N ALA A 903 26.15 50.94 8.94
CA ALA A 903 27.57 51.27 9.03
C ALA A 903 27.97 52.50 8.19
N SER A 904 27.13 52.91 7.24
CA SER A 904 27.28 54.15 6.48
C SER A 904 26.43 55.26 7.11
N SER A 905 27.07 56.12 7.90
CA SER A 905 26.43 57.28 8.50
C SER A 905 25.83 58.24 7.47
N SER A 906 24.71 58.86 7.87
CA SER A 906 24.01 60.02 7.30
C SER A 906 23.20 59.82 6.02
N TYR A 907 22.03 59.20 6.09
CA TYR A 907 20.77 59.62 5.41
C TYR A 907 19.61 58.76 5.96
N ILE A 908 18.52 59.38 6.37
CA ILE A 908 17.29 58.66 6.77
C ILE A 908 16.58 58.24 5.49
N PHE A 909 16.59 56.95 5.15
CA PHE A 909 15.84 56.41 4.03
C PHE A 909 14.53 55.78 4.52
N THR A 910 13.40 56.24 3.97
CA THR A 910 12.10 55.58 4.10
C THR A 910 11.86 54.73 2.86
N THR A 911 11.95 53.41 2.97
CA THR A 911 11.60 52.46 1.89
C THR A 911 10.36 51.65 2.29
N SER A 912 9.34 51.61 1.43
CA SER A 912 8.17 50.74 1.57
C SER A 912 8.44 49.36 0.97
N LEU A 913 8.00 48.29 1.64
CA LEU A 913 8.27 46.89 1.30
C LEU A 913 7.66 46.39 -0.03
N SER A 914 6.91 47.23 -0.76
CA SER A 914 6.09 46.84 -1.92
C SER A 914 6.85 46.64 -3.24
N ASP A 915 8.11 47.06 -3.34
CA ASP A 915 8.76 47.30 -4.63
C ASP A 915 9.88 46.29 -4.98
N ILE A 916 9.97 45.15 -4.28
CA ILE A 916 10.97 44.10 -4.56
C ILE A 916 10.35 42.99 -5.43
N THR A 917 10.80 42.88 -6.68
CA THR A 917 10.45 41.77 -7.58
C THR A 917 11.66 40.85 -7.79
N ALA A 918 11.43 39.54 -7.80
CA ALA A 918 12.43 38.50 -8.10
C ALA A 918 11.99 37.67 -9.31
N SER A 919 12.87 37.49 -10.28
CA SER A 919 12.67 36.57 -11.43
C SER A 919 13.53 35.31 -11.24
N VAL A 920 12.99 34.15 -11.64
CA VAL A 920 13.67 32.85 -11.50
C VAL A 920 14.19 32.40 -12.87
N GLY A 921 15.49 32.60 -13.09
CA GLY A 921 16.35 31.86 -14.01
C GLY A 921 17.56 31.33 -13.23
N ASP A 922 18.60 30.81 -13.90
CA ASP A 922 19.80 30.23 -13.25
C ASP A 922 20.58 31.22 -12.34
N THR A 923 20.16 32.49 -12.28
CA THR A 923 20.55 33.53 -11.32
C THR A 923 19.31 34.25 -10.76
N ILE A 924 19.26 34.46 -9.45
CA ILE A 924 18.20 35.25 -8.78
C ILE A 924 18.62 36.72 -8.77
N GLU A 925 17.82 37.58 -9.41
CA GLU A 925 18.04 39.04 -9.42
C GLU A 925 16.98 39.77 -8.59
N PHE A 926 17.40 40.77 -7.80
CA PHE A 926 16.52 41.64 -7.03
C PHE A 926 16.53 43.06 -7.57
N TYR A 927 15.35 43.64 -7.80
CA TYR A 927 15.16 45.03 -8.22
C TYR A 927 14.60 45.87 -7.07
N CYS A 928 15.19 47.03 -6.78
CA CYS A 928 14.64 47.99 -5.81
C CYS A 928 14.50 49.38 -6.45
N ARG A 929 13.31 49.98 -6.33
CA ARG A 929 13.01 51.34 -6.84
C ARG A 929 13.23 52.37 -5.73
N LEU A 930 14.08 53.38 -5.99
CA LEU A 930 14.32 54.48 -5.06
C LEU A 930 13.49 55.70 -5.48
N ASN A 931 12.57 56.15 -4.63
CA ASN A 931 11.87 57.43 -4.81
C ASN A 931 12.60 58.53 -4.03
N THR A 932 13.21 59.48 -4.72
CA THR A 932 13.79 60.70 -4.13
C THR A 932 12.74 61.83 -4.11
N SER A 933 12.80 62.69 -3.10
CA SER A 933 11.91 63.84 -2.86
C SER A 933 11.75 64.81 -4.06
N PRO A 934 10.68 65.63 -4.12
CA PRO A 934 10.17 66.23 -5.36
C PRO A 934 10.86 67.54 -5.79
N GLN A 935 12.20 67.61 -5.79
CA GLN A 935 12.91 68.80 -6.31
C GLN A 935 14.03 68.52 -7.33
N ASN A 936 14.15 67.30 -7.85
CA ASN A 936 14.96 67.04 -9.03
C ASN A 936 14.25 66.05 -9.95
N GLU A 937 13.54 66.57 -10.95
CA GLU A 937 13.01 65.78 -12.07
C GLU A 937 14.16 65.44 -13.03
N SER A 938 14.86 64.33 -12.76
CA SER A 938 15.58 63.50 -13.75
C SER A 938 16.54 62.56 -13.02
N LEU A 939 16.07 61.41 -12.55
CA LEU A 939 16.86 60.17 -12.35
C LEU A 939 16.00 59.16 -11.59
N HIS A 940 15.41 58.20 -12.31
CA HIS A 940 14.93 56.96 -11.69
C HIS A 940 16.11 56.00 -11.58
N LYS A 941 16.57 55.70 -10.36
CA LYS A 941 17.64 54.71 -10.12
C LYS A 941 17.05 53.36 -9.73
N TYR A 942 17.43 52.32 -10.48
CA TYR A 942 17.19 50.93 -10.17
C TYR A 942 18.51 50.30 -9.72
N ILE A 943 18.51 49.61 -8.58
CA ILE A 943 19.68 48.85 -8.12
C ILE A 943 19.34 47.37 -8.33
N VAL A 944 20.16 46.67 -9.12
CA VAL A 944 20.03 45.24 -9.42
C VAL A 944 21.11 44.47 -8.65
N TRP A 945 20.71 43.47 -7.87
CA TRP A 945 21.64 42.54 -7.21
C TRP A 945 21.57 41.17 -7.87
N SER A 946 22.72 40.65 -8.32
CA SER A 946 22.93 39.26 -8.69
C SER A 946 23.75 38.56 -7.59
N ILE A 947 23.60 37.25 -7.44
CA ILE A 947 24.34 36.44 -6.44
C ILE A 947 25.87 36.46 -6.69
N ASP A 948 26.31 36.93 -7.87
CA ASP A 948 27.72 37.20 -8.17
C ASP A 948 28.00 38.72 -8.30
N GLY A 949 27.93 39.46 -7.18
CA GLY A 949 28.51 40.80 -7.06
C GLY A 949 27.75 41.99 -7.70
N ILE A 950 28.04 43.20 -7.20
CA ILE A 950 27.41 44.48 -7.55
C ILE A 950 27.84 44.93 -8.95
N ILE A 951 26.89 45.24 -9.85
CA ILE A 951 27.17 45.86 -11.16
C ILE A 951 26.96 47.38 -11.05
N SER A 952 27.95 48.16 -11.47
CA SER A 952 27.88 49.63 -11.62
C SER A 952 27.21 50.05 -12.93
N GLU A 953 26.55 51.22 -12.93
CA GLU A 953 25.88 51.86 -14.08
C GLU A 953 26.80 52.01 -15.31
N SER A 954 26.32 51.64 -16.51
CA SER A 954 26.86 52.15 -17.78
C SER A 954 25.81 52.14 -18.89
N ASP A 955 25.63 53.30 -19.54
CA ASP A 955 24.83 53.50 -20.76
C ASP A 955 25.57 52.93 -21.99
N SER A 956 24.89 52.14 -22.85
CA SER A 956 24.96 52.27 -24.32
C SER A 956 24.22 51.15 -25.06
N THR A 957 23.76 51.52 -26.25
CA THR A 957 22.94 50.79 -27.23
C THR A 957 23.77 49.98 -28.23
N ASP A 958 23.09 49.01 -28.85
CA ASP A 958 23.40 48.27 -30.09
C ASP A 958 24.21 46.96 -30.02
N GLY A 959 23.67 45.97 -30.74
CA GLY A 959 24.05 44.57 -30.63
C GLY A 959 25.17 44.11 -31.55
N ASN A 960 25.91 43.10 -31.08
CA ASN A 960 26.31 41.88 -31.78
C ASN A 960 27.07 40.99 -30.79
N PHE A 961 26.68 39.71 -30.70
CA PHE A 961 27.30 38.74 -29.80
C PHE A 961 28.64 38.24 -30.36
N VAL A 962 29.75 38.67 -29.75
CA VAL A 962 31.06 37.99 -29.74
C VAL A 962 31.66 38.23 -28.36
N ILE A 963 31.99 37.17 -27.62
CA ILE A 963 32.60 37.27 -26.28
C ILE A 963 34.12 37.17 -26.45
N ASP A 964 34.79 38.32 -26.42
CA ASP A 964 36.23 38.43 -26.15
C ASP A 964 36.47 39.53 -25.09
N SER A 965 37.21 39.11 -24.05
CA SER A 965 37.89 39.78 -22.92
C SER A 965 37.80 41.31 -22.63
N VAL A 966 37.57 41.61 -21.33
CA VAL A 966 38.27 42.56 -20.41
C VAL A 966 38.08 44.08 -20.64
N THR A 967 37.67 44.87 -19.62
CA THR A 967 38.55 45.78 -18.81
C THR A 967 37.96 46.12 -17.41
N GLU A 968 38.73 45.89 -16.33
CA GLU A 968 39.40 46.87 -15.41
C GLU A 968 38.45 47.39 -14.30
N GLU A 969 38.50 46.98 -13.02
CA GLU A 969 39.63 46.74 -12.11
C GLU A 969 39.39 45.49 -11.21
N TYR A 970 40.48 44.76 -10.90
CA TYR A 970 40.58 43.57 -10.02
C TYR A 970 40.04 42.21 -10.52
N ASN A 971 40.74 41.62 -11.50
CA ASN A 971 40.68 40.19 -11.86
C ASN A 971 41.77 39.34 -11.16
N ASN A 972 41.56 38.02 -11.04
CA ASN A 972 42.33 36.98 -11.76
C ASN A 972 42.18 35.54 -11.19
N SER A 973 41.22 34.78 -11.71
CA SER A 973 41.28 33.30 -11.74
C SER A 973 40.59 32.79 -13.00
N ILE A 974 41.26 31.89 -13.75
CA ILE A 974 40.76 31.29 -15.00
C ILE A 974 40.37 29.83 -14.70
N VAL A 975 39.18 29.41 -15.11
CA VAL A 975 38.72 28.01 -15.00
C VAL A 975 39.08 27.26 -16.29
N GLN A 976 39.92 26.22 -16.18
CA GLN A 976 40.26 25.35 -17.31
C GLN A 976 39.67 23.95 -17.08
N CYS A 977 38.64 23.58 -17.85
CA CYS A 977 38.05 22.24 -17.85
C CYS A 977 38.69 21.38 -18.96
N SER A 978 39.33 20.27 -18.60
CA SER A 978 39.78 19.25 -19.56
C SER A 978 38.94 17.97 -19.39
N PHE A 979 38.31 17.52 -20.48
CA PHE A 979 37.53 16.29 -20.52
C PHE A 979 38.44 15.14 -20.97
N PHE A 980 38.64 14.13 -20.13
CA PHE A 980 39.20 12.85 -20.57
C PHE A 980 38.06 11.88 -20.87
N SER A 981 38.02 11.38 -22.10
CA SER A 981 37.08 10.36 -22.55
C SER A 981 37.49 8.98 -22.04
N SER A 982 36.86 8.52 -20.97
CA SER A 982 36.46 7.11 -20.78
C SER A 982 35.85 6.91 -19.39
N HIS A 983 34.82 6.06 -19.36
CA HIS A 983 33.93 5.73 -18.24
C HIS A 983 34.57 5.68 -16.84
N THR A 984 34.57 6.81 -16.12
CA THR A 984 34.43 6.90 -14.65
C THR A 984 34.01 8.32 -14.29
N SER A 985 32.95 8.47 -13.51
CA SER A 985 32.38 9.76 -13.10
C SER A 985 33.21 10.40 -11.97
N ALA A 986 34.17 11.25 -12.34
CA ALA A 986 34.67 12.34 -11.50
C ALA A 986 35.34 13.42 -12.37
N ALA A 987 34.65 14.52 -12.66
CA ALA A 987 35.28 15.72 -13.22
C ALA A 987 36.01 16.47 -12.09
N LYS A 988 37.32 16.70 -12.26
CA LYS A 988 38.12 17.47 -11.29
C LYS A 988 38.33 18.88 -11.85
N LEU A 989 37.60 19.85 -11.30
CA LEU A 989 37.79 21.27 -11.57
C LEU A 989 39.05 21.77 -10.84
N ILE A 990 40.01 22.34 -11.58
CA ILE A 990 41.19 22.99 -11.00
C ILE A 990 41.10 24.49 -11.34
N LEU A 991 40.86 25.31 -10.33
CA LEU A 991 40.92 26.76 -10.42
C LEU A 991 42.39 27.21 -10.50
N ILE A 992 42.80 27.82 -11.60
CA ILE A 992 44.16 28.37 -11.76
C ILE A 992 44.16 29.83 -11.31
N GLY A 993 45.05 30.20 -10.38
CA GLY A 993 45.06 31.54 -9.81
C GLY A 993 46.28 31.85 -8.94
N ARG A 994 46.22 32.97 -8.18
CA ARG A 994 47.26 33.36 -7.22
C ARG A 994 47.52 32.24 -6.20
N PRO A 995 48.75 32.08 -5.71
CA PRO A 995 49.02 31.06 -4.71
C PRO A 995 48.31 31.44 -3.40
N ASP A 996 47.94 30.45 -2.60
CA ASP A 996 47.40 30.72 -1.28
C ASP A 996 48.44 31.49 -0.42
N ALA A 997 47.99 32.18 0.63
CA ALA A 997 48.91 32.87 1.53
C ALA A 997 49.86 31.84 2.21
N PRO A 998 51.19 32.05 2.18
CA PRO A 998 52.14 31.07 2.70
C PRO A 998 51.92 30.85 4.20
N VAL A 999 52.03 29.61 4.65
CA VAL A 999 52.02 29.27 6.07
C VAL A 999 53.45 29.42 6.61
N LEU A 1000 53.60 30.22 7.65
CA LEU A 1000 54.88 30.52 8.27
C LEU A 1000 54.94 29.85 9.65
N ASN A 1001 55.80 28.86 9.79
CA ASN A 1001 56.03 28.18 11.06
C ASN A 1001 57.40 28.61 11.60
N ILE A 1002 57.42 29.22 12.78
CA ILE A 1002 58.69 29.56 13.43
C ILE A 1002 59.25 28.30 14.07
N VAL A 1003 60.47 27.93 13.69
CA VAL A 1003 61.09 26.65 14.07
C VAL A 1003 61.94 26.81 15.33
N THR A 1004 62.78 27.85 15.40
CA THR A 1004 63.67 28.09 16.54
C THR A 1004 64.00 29.57 16.71
N PHE A 1005 64.04 30.02 17.97
CA PHE A 1005 64.55 31.34 18.38
C PHE A 1005 65.91 31.18 19.04
N THR A 1006 66.91 31.93 18.58
CA THR A 1006 68.19 32.10 19.28
C THR A 1006 68.40 33.57 19.64
N ALA A 1007 69.40 33.87 20.48
CA ALA A 1007 69.64 35.23 20.95
C ALA A 1007 69.89 36.29 19.84
N LYS A 1008 70.22 35.87 18.60
CA LYS A 1008 70.53 36.76 17.47
C LYS A 1008 69.93 36.34 16.12
N SER A 1009 69.20 35.22 16.05
CA SER A 1009 68.58 34.73 14.81
C SER A 1009 67.27 34.00 15.04
N VAL A 1010 66.42 34.01 14.00
CA VAL A 1010 65.16 33.26 13.96
C VAL A 1010 65.18 32.39 12.72
N THR A 1011 64.83 31.11 12.89
CA THR A 1011 64.67 30.17 11.77
C THR A 1011 63.20 29.95 11.51
N ILE A 1012 62.77 30.19 10.27
CA ILE A 1012 61.37 30.10 9.84
C ILE A 1012 61.27 29.09 8.72
N ASN A 1013 60.33 28.17 8.86
CA ASN A 1013 59.92 27.28 7.79
C ASN A 1013 58.75 27.93 7.06
N ILE A 1014 58.88 28.00 5.73
CA ILE A 1014 57.88 28.62 4.86
C ILE A 1014 57.27 27.51 4.01
N ASP A 1015 55.98 27.24 4.24
CA ASP A 1015 55.16 26.41 3.35
C ASP A 1015 54.35 27.34 2.45
N VAL A 1016 54.54 27.22 1.14
CA VAL A 1016 53.95 28.15 0.16
C VAL A 1016 52.46 27.87 -0.08
N GLY A 1017 51.91 26.80 0.52
CA GLY A 1017 50.50 26.44 0.37
C GLY A 1017 50.18 25.96 -1.05
N ASN A 1018 48.88 25.93 -1.40
CA ASN A 1018 48.48 25.49 -2.73
C ASN A 1018 48.82 26.55 -3.78
N THR A 1019 49.60 26.16 -4.80
CA THR A 1019 50.06 27.05 -5.87
C THR A 1019 48.98 27.34 -6.91
N ARG A 1020 47.79 26.74 -6.77
CA ARG A 1020 46.63 26.88 -7.66
C ARG A 1020 47.01 26.76 -9.13
N GLY A 1021 47.73 25.69 -9.46
CA GLY A 1021 48.06 25.31 -10.83
C GLY A 1021 49.18 26.10 -11.52
N SER A 1022 49.83 27.07 -10.87
CA SER A 1022 50.96 27.84 -11.43
C SER A 1022 52.16 27.88 -10.47
N PRO A 1023 53.38 27.50 -10.90
CA PRO A 1023 54.53 27.39 -10.01
C PRO A 1023 54.98 28.75 -9.44
N ILE A 1024 55.51 28.71 -8.22
CA ILE A 1024 56.01 29.90 -7.51
C ILE A 1024 57.30 30.37 -8.18
N SER A 1025 57.31 31.63 -8.62
CA SER A 1025 58.43 32.25 -9.30
C SER A 1025 59.37 33.00 -8.35
N GLU A 1026 58.87 33.56 -7.26
CA GLU A 1026 59.67 34.34 -6.32
C GLU A 1026 59.08 34.33 -4.89
N ILE A 1027 59.96 34.30 -3.88
CA ILE A 1027 59.60 34.47 -2.46
C ILE A 1027 60.43 35.61 -1.87
N ARG A 1028 59.78 36.63 -1.30
CA ARG A 1028 60.45 37.76 -0.62
C ARG A 1028 60.05 37.83 0.85
N ILE A 1029 61.05 38.03 1.71
CA ILE A 1029 60.88 38.25 3.15
C ILE A 1029 61.20 39.72 3.45
N SER A 1030 60.31 40.41 4.17
CA SER A 1030 60.48 41.79 4.58
C SER A 1030 60.07 42.02 6.03
N PHE A 1031 60.62 43.05 6.65
CA PHE A 1031 60.30 43.47 8.01
C PHE A 1031 59.50 44.78 7.96
N PRO A 1032 58.17 44.78 8.22
CA PRO A 1032 57.36 46.00 8.25
C PRO A 1032 57.90 47.12 9.15
N ASN A 1033 58.70 46.80 10.18
CA ASN A 1033 59.28 47.78 11.10
C ASN A 1033 60.65 48.35 10.66
N LYS A 1034 61.05 48.20 9.38
CA LYS A 1034 62.32 48.70 8.80
C LYS A 1034 63.57 48.34 9.64
N VAL A 1035 63.94 47.06 9.64
CA VAL A 1035 65.24 46.61 10.16
C VAL A 1035 66.26 46.78 9.04
N ASP A 1036 67.15 47.76 9.14
CA ASP A 1036 68.03 48.15 8.03
C ASP A 1036 69.21 47.19 7.78
N ASN A 1037 69.54 46.30 8.72
CA ASN A 1037 70.64 45.34 8.59
C ASN A 1037 70.23 43.94 9.09
N PHE A 1038 69.73 43.08 8.20
CA PHE A 1038 69.55 41.65 8.47
C PHE A 1038 70.12 40.82 7.31
N SER A 1039 70.61 39.61 7.62
CA SER A 1039 71.13 38.69 6.61
C SER A 1039 70.20 37.48 6.47
N ILE A 1040 69.90 37.09 5.23
CA ILE A 1040 69.18 35.85 4.89
C ILE A 1040 70.13 34.94 4.11
N ASN A 1041 70.37 33.72 4.61
CA ASN A 1041 71.06 32.68 3.84
C ASN A 1041 70.04 31.86 3.04
N PRO A 1042 70.27 31.56 1.74
CA PRO A 1042 69.30 30.82 0.93
C PRO A 1042 69.46 29.30 1.09
N PRO A 1043 68.37 28.52 1.25
CA PRO A 1043 68.40 27.08 1.03
C PRO A 1043 68.08 26.71 -0.42
N SER A 1044 68.66 25.62 -0.92
CA SER A 1044 68.42 25.00 -2.23
C SER A 1044 66.95 24.59 -2.42
N TRP A 1045 66.45 24.58 -3.66
CA TRP A 1045 65.03 24.52 -4.10
C TRP A 1045 64.25 23.23 -3.78
N SER A 1046 64.35 22.73 -2.56
CA SER A 1046 63.47 21.69 -2.00
C SER A 1046 63.57 21.73 -0.47
N ASN A 1047 62.51 22.24 0.18
CA ASN A 1047 62.29 22.45 1.63
C ASN A 1047 62.98 23.69 2.25
N PHE A 1048 62.20 24.75 2.47
CA PHE A 1048 62.63 26.11 2.79
C PHE A 1048 62.71 26.41 4.30
N ASN A 1049 63.85 26.13 4.93
CA ASN A 1049 64.21 26.71 6.23
C ASN A 1049 65.05 27.97 6.00
N TYR A 1050 64.49 29.15 6.28
CA TYR A 1050 65.22 30.42 6.19
C TYR A 1050 65.73 30.86 7.56
N VAL A 1051 67.03 31.14 7.66
CA VAL A 1051 67.65 31.68 8.88
C VAL A 1051 67.85 33.17 8.71
N ILE A 1052 67.19 33.95 9.57
CA ILE A 1052 67.29 35.41 9.58
C ILE A 1052 68.17 35.83 10.76
N GLY A 1053 69.35 36.37 10.47
CA GLY A 1053 70.32 36.83 11.47
C GLY A 1053 70.39 38.36 11.60
N GLY A 1054 70.89 38.85 12.74
CA GLY A 1054 71.11 40.28 13.00
C GLY A 1054 70.03 40.95 13.88
N LEU A 1055 69.14 40.15 14.49
CA LEU A 1055 68.04 40.64 15.32
C LEU A 1055 68.48 40.90 16.77
N LYS A 1056 68.00 41.98 17.41
CA LYS A 1056 68.30 42.32 18.81
C LYS A 1056 67.35 41.60 19.77
N SER A 1057 67.89 40.94 20.79
CA SER A 1057 67.11 40.28 21.85
C SER A 1057 66.18 41.28 22.57
N GLY A 1058 64.96 40.85 22.92
CA GLY A 1058 63.96 41.66 23.62
C GLY A 1058 63.13 42.61 22.74
N THR A 1059 63.32 42.62 21.43
CA THR A 1059 62.60 43.52 20.49
C THR A 1059 61.51 42.77 19.71
N TYR A 1060 60.37 43.42 19.48
CA TYR A 1060 59.27 42.88 18.65
C TYR A 1060 59.61 43.01 17.17
N TYR A 1061 59.59 41.90 16.44
CA TYR A 1061 59.78 41.90 14.99
C TYR A 1061 58.55 41.33 14.29
N GLY A 1062 58.02 42.12 13.35
CA GLY A 1062 57.08 41.63 12.34
C GLY A 1062 57.86 41.07 11.16
N ILE A 1063 57.56 39.85 10.73
CA ILE A 1063 58.18 39.17 9.59
C ILE A 1063 57.08 38.90 8.57
N SER A 1064 57.21 39.51 7.40
CA SER A 1064 56.28 39.38 6.29
C SER A 1064 56.91 38.57 5.18
N VAL A 1065 56.22 37.54 4.70
CA VAL A 1065 56.66 36.73 3.55
C VAL A 1065 55.63 36.86 2.43
N ARG A 1066 56.11 37.18 1.22
CA ARG A 1066 55.32 37.18 -0.02
C ARG A 1066 55.78 36.08 -0.95
N CYS A 1067 54.84 35.35 -1.54
CA CYS A 1067 55.12 34.36 -2.57
C CYS A 1067 54.39 34.76 -3.87
N TRP A 1068 55.09 34.71 -5.00
CA TRP A 1068 54.61 35.12 -6.32
C TRP A 1068 54.49 33.90 -7.24
N ASN A 1069 53.46 33.85 -8.07
CA ASN A 1069 53.39 32.97 -9.25
C ASN A 1069 53.02 33.79 -10.49
N GLY A 1070 52.81 33.13 -11.63
CA GLY A 1070 52.45 33.78 -12.90
C GLY A 1070 51.15 34.59 -12.90
N PHE A 1071 50.32 34.48 -11.85
CA PHE A 1071 49.02 35.16 -11.72
C PHE A 1071 48.96 36.22 -10.61
N GLY A 1072 50.02 36.36 -9.80
CA GLY A 1072 50.15 37.37 -8.76
C GLY A 1072 50.78 36.84 -7.48
N TRP A 1073 50.60 37.56 -6.36
CA TRP A 1073 51.21 37.21 -5.08
C TRP A 1073 50.22 37.18 -3.92
N SER A 1074 50.63 36.46 -2.88
CA SER A 1074 49.97 36.39 -1.58
C SER A 1074 50.99 36.71 -0.48
N GLN A 1075 50.52 37.22 0.66
CA GLN A 1075 51.38 37.60 1.79
C GLN A 1075 50.86 37.01 3.09
N ARG A 1076 51.79 36.63 3.97
CA ARG A 1076 51.50 36.44 5.39
C ARG A 1076 52.52 37.16 6.26
N THR A 1077 52.04 37.78 7.32
CA THR A 1077 52.87 38.47 8.31
C THR A 1077 52.64 37.84 9.69
N ILE A 1078 53.72 37.56 10.41
CA ILE A 1078 53.67 37.14 11.83
C ILE A 1078 54.46 38.15 12.66
N ILE A 1079 53.96 38.45 13.86
CA ILE A 1079 54.62 39.33 14.82
C ILE A 1079 55.03 38.49 16.03
N GLY A 1080 56.29 38.54 16.44
CA GLY A 1080 56.82 37.80 17.59
C GLY A 1080 57.84 38.57 18.41
N VAL A 1081 58.01 38.16 19.68
CA VAL A 1081 59.02 38.68 20.62
C VAL A 1081 60.19 37.72 20.71
N LEU A 1082 61.42 38.21 20.56
CA LEU A 1082 62.62 37.44 20.91
C LEU A 1082 62.78 37.44 22.44
N THR A 1083 62.38 36.35 23.10
CA THR A 1083 62.43 36.18 24.56
C THR A 1083 63.85 36.32 25.12
N GLN A 1084 64.02 37.07 26.21
CA GLN A 1084 65.22 36.99 27.07
C GLN A 1084 65.21 35.67 27.84
N MET A 1085 66.38 35.07 28.06
CA MET A 1085 66.50 33.90 28.95
C MET A 1085 66.23 34.31 30.40
N THR A 1086 65.31 33.60 31.08
CA THR A 1086 65.48 33.16 32.48
C THR A 1086 64.37 32.19 32.91
N VAL A 1087 64.76 31.21 33.74
CA VAL A 1087 63.93 30.19 34.42
C VAL A 1087 63.52 30.73 35.83
N PRO A 1088 62.71 30.04 36.66
CA PRO A 1088 61.35 30.46 37.07
C PRO A 1088 61.21 30.80 38.58
N THR A 1089 60.24 31.63 38.99
CA THR A 1089 59.69 31.60 40.38
C THR A 1089 58.36 32.36 40.56
N THR A 1090 57.33 31.60 40.99
CA THR A 1090 56.35 31.80 42.09
C THR A 1090 55.85 33.19 42.55
N THR A 1091 54.49 33.28 42.59
CA THR A 1091 53.58 33.74 43.68
C THR A 1091 53.21 35.22 43.97
N ILE A 1092 51.86 35.42 44.04
CA ILE A 1092 51.01 36.23 44.97
C ILE A 1092 50.39 37.59 44.52
N TYR A 1093 49.06 37.62 44.78
CA TYR A 1093 47.91 38.55 44.75
C TYR A 1093 48.00 40.10 44.92
N ASN A 1094 46.93 40.73 44.37
CA ASN A 1094 46.13 41.93 44.77
C ASN A 1094 46.81 43.31 44.88
N GLU A 1095 46.19 44.49 44.67
CA GLU A 1095 44.81 44.96 44.43
C GLU A 1095 44.90 46.44 43.92
N ASN A 1096 43.85 46.90 43.20
CA ASN A 1096 43.30 48.26 43.16
C ASN A 1096 44.17 49.51 42.88
N THR A 1097 43.83 50.22 41.77
CA THR A 1097 43.46 51.65 41.79
C THR A 1097 42.61 52.01 40.55
N ALA A 1098 41.46 52.66 40.79
CA ALA A 1098 40.59 53.35 39.82
C ALA A 1098 41.33 54.57 39.18
N GLU A 1099 40.96 55.24 38.08
CA GLU A 1099 39.65 55.58 37.49
C GLU A 1099 39.91 56.21 36.07
N PRO A 1100 38.96 56.90 35.38
CA PRO A 1100 38.30 56.46 34.14
C PRO A 1100 38.80 57.13 32.84
N ALA A 1101 38.60 56.47 31.69
CA ALA A 1101 38.59 57.14 30.38
C ALA A 1101 37.57 56.49 29.44
N SER A 1102 36.74 57.35 28.86
CA SER A 1102 35.78 57.07 27.79
C SER A 1102 36.44 56.33 26.62
N HIS A 1103 35.68 55.49 25.92
CA HIS A 1103 35.54 55.49 24.45
C HIS A 1103 34.63 54.33 24.00
N ALA A 1104 33.45 54.71 23.53
CA ALA A 1104 32.61 53.89 22.67
C ALA A 1104 33.38 53.64 21.36
N ASN A 1105 33.81 52.40 21.10
CA ASN A 1105 34.11 51.80 19.79
C ASN A 1105 34.79 50.44 19.98
N CYS A 1106 34.05 49.43 20.45
CA CYS A 1106 34.52 48.04 20.52
C CYS A 1106 33.36 47.05 20.42
N LEU A 1107 32.64 47.05 19.30
CA LEU A 1107 31.65 46.00 18.99
C LEU A 1107 31.93 45.29 17.65
N LEU A 1108 32.55 45.96 16.68
CA LEU A 1108 32.83 45.43 15.33
C LEU A 1108 33.60 44.08 15.28
N PRO A 1109 34.68 43.85 16.07
CA PRO A 1109 35.50 42.64 15.90
C PRO A 1109 34.81 41.35 16.36
N ARG A 1110 33.90 41.44 17.34
CA ARG A 1110 33.14 40.29 17.85
C ARG A 1110 32.04 39.85 16.87
N PHE A 1111 31.47 40.79 16.12
CA PHE A 1111 30.50 40.49 15.06
C PHE A 1111 31.17 39.83 13.85
N TYR A 1112 32.39 40.22 13.49
CA TYR A 1112 33.12 39.63 12.37
C TYR A 1112 33.54 38.17 12.64
N LEU A 1113 33.90 37.84 13.88
CA LEU A 1113 34.21 36.47 14.31
C LEU A 1113 32.96 35.57 14.35
N LEU A 1114 31.81 36.10 14.79
CA LEU A 1114 30.54 35.39 14.73
C LEU A 1114 30.09 35.15 13.27
N PHE A 1115 30.33 36.13 12.39
CA PHE A 1115 30.04 36.08 10.96
C PHE A 1115 30.87 35.02 10.23
N LEU A 1116 32.18 34.96 10.49
CA LEU A 1116 33.07 33.91 9.97
C LEU A 1116 32.71 32.50 10.50
N PHE A 1117 32.23 32.40 11.73
CA PHE A 1117 31.82 31.13 12.32
C PHE A 1117 30.51 30.59 11.72
N ILE A 1118 29.57 31.48 11.39
CA ILE A 1118 28.30 31.12 10.72
C ILE A 1118 28.55 30.75 9.25
N PHE A 1119 29.45 31.46 8.56
CA PHE A 1119 29.81 31.17 7.16
C PHE A 1119 30.60 29.88 7.00
N ALA A 1120 31.35 29.45 8.03
CA ALA A 1120 32.07 28.17 8.03
C ALA A 1120 31.19 26.97 8.45
N LEU A 1121 29.96 27.21 8.93
CA LEU A 1121 28.99 26.19 9.34
C LEU A 1121 28.00 25.80 8.22
N PHE A 1122 27.86 26.66 7.20
CA PHE A 1122 27.23 26.36 5.92
C PHE A 1122 28.26 25.78 4.95
#